data_AF-A0A2T4GXP8-F1
#
_entry.id   AF-A0A2T4GXP8-F1
#
_cell.length_a   1.000
_cell.length_b   1.000
_cell.length_c   1.000
_cell.angle_alpha   90.00
_cell.angle_beta   90.00
_cell.angle_gamma   90.00
#
_symmetry.space_group_name_H-M   'P 1'
#
loop_
_entity.id
_entity.type
_entity.pdbx_description
1 polymer ?
#
loop_
_entity_poly.entity_id
_entity_poly.type
_entity_poly.pdbx_seq_one_letter_code
_entity_poly.pdbx_strand_id
1 'polypeptide(L)'
;MVTDRDLWKPMKNPSCSQDTFYSRIEPTSPSLASRESSPEHRIPTNRRQIEIQRRTQSHKSHKRQGGLRLAAVNGNVPVEGDVDNANPRQMQVGQENFPKRVKVKHDGVFHPKESSLGKFVVGVWEQIHSGLILEPHVLTEQVQLTSRSSGNSPSGDLVSTAPSIRPDQTWESFNRSNIFCQRVTQASRTCRSIEVIVQARWVELFDSYVEYLANTNPNLSMTKCRMRAIAEACTDFGWTEKELRNKMGIWRGYKEIKDVLGWVALVFSGMGLYRLCKYRVDFDKDKFSRARTLGKRMEVAADTLHTNWRQLLAIVGESTEPRFAGHPHDWVVQQDGSDPVPLRSTYLAYDYNFTFEHLDESVIDTSSWGPMILAGRLHQQLYAFLVSIFSNESTVNACKCFPNLFGVPRLPIAVQVFRTSNGRNNGLQALVSFERGTAIGEFVGLITKDIEEQDVMDSQVGGRRYQIWQGKQGNFTRFANHSCKPNAQFEKFVWLGTQHILMVSKGIEAGTEITVDYTESYWRGLDKKCLCASYLFTRLKQAGTRRIYGVPGDFTLRALDHVPRSGIQFVGCCNELNAGYAADGYARAQRHRLQSGLGALITTYGVGELSAANAVAGSYAEHLPVVHIVGTPSQKARQVSTTGIGGRRPHLHIHHTLADSRIGVFREIAEKFTVAQLDLAGVDAVDVPTKVDEVLAKALYHSRPVYVELPSDAVETAVSSTPLERPIDERRATNDGSGHLETRGKADNLLQKIRAAKRLLILVDRGDGIETIRPDINEFVQKSGIPTLSLPSGASMVDNSLPNYFGVYSGSIGIVDLTSAVKSADLVLAFGCQFSDTQTLGWGVVPERDNVIMIGRNNIEDHQTDTGEVLKMMTTDLDKPRYILVGNFRHLPSQTLEPASPINQDEFYIHLNKHLKDNDTILLGNATPIIGGRDFVLPPSSQLIASGMWFSIGHMLPAAMGISQAKADQGSTGRTILLDGDGSFQMTAQELSTIINKRVNMVVFIINNSGYTYERYIHGMDEEYNDVAPWNYSLGPELFGSAPDGYPIQSCRVQTWKDLDSVLNSEGFSTGKGLTLVDIVIDKYDISERAKTLFELVNKQL
;
A
#
# COMPACT_ATOMS: atom_id res chain seq x y z
N MET A 1 20.01 -1.09 -56.95
CA MET A 1 19.74 0.37 -57.04
C MET A 1 19.98 0.91 -55.62
N VAL A 2 20.87 1.88 -55.33
CA VAL A 2 21.16 3.17 -56.00
C VAL A 2 19.90 4.06 -55.92
N THR A 3 19.82 5.17 -55.19
CA THR A 3 20.73 5.90 -54.25
C THR A 3 19.83 6.65 -53.22
N ASP A 4 20.16 7.60 -52.32
CA ASP A 4 21.29 8.50 -51.94
C ASP A 4 20.94 9.05 -50.50
N ARG A 5 21.73 9.74 -49.65
CA ARG A 5 23.18 10.06 -49.52
C ARG A 5 23.46 10.67 -48.10
N ASP A 6 24.74 10.78 -47.71
CA ASP A 6 25.40 11.83 -46.86
C ASP A 6 24.94 12.18 -45.41
N LEU A 7 25.83 12.53 -44.46
CA LEU A 7 27.30 12.65 -44.47
C LEU A 7 27.94 12.47 -43.07
N TRP A 8 29.13 11.86 -43.03
CA TRP A 8 30.08 11.84 -41.89
C TRP A 8 31.50 11.85 -42.46
N LYS A 9 32.46 12.59 -41.86
CA LYS A 9 33.91 12.23 -41.90
C LYS A 9 34.79 13.05 -40.92
N PRO A 10 35.89 12.49 -40.39
CA PRO A 10 36.76 13.13 -39.38
C PRO A 10 38.21 13.39 -39.84
N MET A 11 38.99 14.11 -39.02
CA MET A 11 40.48 14.14 -38.89
C MET A 11 40.81 14.84 -37.53
N LYS A 12 41.97 14.70 -36.84
CA LYS A 12 43.25 13.98 -37.02
C LYS A 12 43.98 13.81 -35.66
N ASN A 13 44.94 12.89 -35.57
CA ASN A 13 45.97 12.76 -34.49
C ASN A 13 47.33 13.33 -34.98
N PRO A 14 48.49 13.36 -34.24
CA PRO A 14 48.93 12.62 -33.02
C PRO A 14 49.30 13.58 -31.85
N SER A 15 50.19 13.38 -30.85
CA SER A 15 51.26 12.41 -30.40
C SER A 15 51.52 12.63 -28.87
N CYS A 16 52.41 12.00 -28.08
CA CYS A 16 53.59 11.11 -28.28
C CYS A 16 53.91 10.24 -27.01
N SER A 17 55.21 9.97 -26.76
CA SER A 17 55.92 9.42 -25.56
C SER A 17 55.37 9.84 -24.17
N GLN A 18 55.28 8.94 -23.17
CA GLN A 18 56.35 8.49 -22.21
C GLN A 18 57.05 9.67 -21.49
N ASP A 19 57.11 9.75 -20.15
CA ASP A 19 57.89 8.82 -19.29
C ASP A 19 57.44 8.75 -17.80
N THR A 20 58.35 8.51 -16.83
CA THR A 20 58.11 7.84 -15.53
C THR A 20 58.51 8.60 -14.23
N PHE A 21 58.21 7.98 -13.07
CA PHE A 21 58.84 8.11 -11.73
C PHE A 21 58.23 9.00 -10.60
N TYR A 22 58.82 8.82 -9.41
CA TYR A 22 58.27 8.92 -8.04
C TYR A 22 58.52 10.28 -7.33
N SER A 23 57.84 10.42 -6.17
CA SER A 23 58.32 11.00 -4.90
C SER A 23 58.19 12.51 -4.56
N ARG A 24 57.24 12.76 -3.63
CA ARG A 24 57.46 13.19 -2.21
C ARG A 24 57.91 14.65 -1.91
N ILE A 25 57.60 15.09 -0.68
CA ILE A 25 58.16 16.23 0.10
C ILE A 25 57.38 17.57 0.06
N GLU A 26 56.65 17.82 1.16
CA GLU A 26 56.24 19.12 1.73
C GLU A 26 57.48 19.96 2.19
N PRO A 27 57.45 21.29 2.51
CA PRO A 27 56.42 21.95 3.33
C PRO A 27 56.24 23.50 3.18
N THR A 28 55.68 24.11 4.24
CA THR A 28 55.72 25.52 4.70
C THR A 28 54.72 26.57 4.16
N SER A 29 53.86 26.97 5.10
CA SER A 29 53.14 28.24 5.30
C SER A 29 54.12 29.42 5.62
N PRO A 30 53.74 30.71 5.93
CA PRO A 30 52.44 31.19 6.45
C PRO A 30 51.95 32.64 6.12
N SER A 31 50.80 33.02 6.71
CA SER A 31 50.39 34.41 7.13
C SER A 31 50.03 35.44 6.01
N LEU A 32 49.28 36.55 6.21
CA LEU A 32 48.45 37.14 7.30
C LEU A 32 46.99 37.35 6.76
N ALA A 33 45.89 37.48 7.53
CA ALA A 33 45.45 38.58 8.43
C ALA A 33 45.42 39.99 7.76
N SER A 34 44.45 40.89 7.98
CA SER A 34 43.36 40.96 8.99
C SER A 34 42.29 42.05 8.71
N ARG A 35 41.08 41.94 9.33
CA ARG A 35 40.24 43.04 9.90
C ARG A 35 39.66 44.12 8.93
N GLU A 36 38.67 44.98 9.25
CA GLU A 36 37.90 45.23 10.50
C GLU A 36 36.46 45.82 10.29
N SER A 37 35.59 45.60 11.30
CA SER A 37 34.50 46.47 11.83
C SER A 37 33.39 47.14 10.98
N SER A 38 32.14 47.01 11.48
CA SER A 38 31.01 47.97 11.31
C SER A 38 31.13 49.18 12.25
N PRO A 39 30.23 50.19 12.19
CA PRO A 39 29.20 50.27 13.27
C PRO A 39 27.83 50.96 12.95
N GLU A 40 26.79 50.58 13.73
CA GLU A 40 25.73 51.42 14.38
C GLU A 40 24.80 52.38 13.55
N HIS A 41 23.46 52.19 13.48
CA HIS A 41 22.37 52.62 14.43
C HIS A 41 21.60 53.92 14.01
N ARG A 42 20.46 54.42 14.56
CA ARG A 42 19.40 54.09 15.60
C ARG A 42 18.17 55.07 15.36
N ILE A 43 16.93 54.98 15.89
CA ILE A 43 16.22 53.98 16.74
C ILE A 43 14.77 53.59 16.26
N PRO A 44 13.67 54.40 16.36
CA PRO A 44 12.51 53.85 17.12
C PRO A 44 11.08 53.80 16.54
N THR A 45 10.32 52.90 17.20
CA THR A 45 8.84 52.67 17.19
C THR A 45 8.32 51.81 16.02
N ASN A 46 7.19 51.07 16.09
CA ASN A 46 6.10 50.86 17.09
C ASN A 46 5.39 49.50 16.74
N ARG A 47 4.54 48.80 17.53
CA ARG A 47 3.97 48.96 18.89
C ARG A 47 3.36 47.62 19.40
N ARG A 48 3.82 47.08 20.55
CA ARG A 48 3.16 46.09 21.49
C ARG A 48 2.58 44.78 20.90
N GLN A 49 2.99 43.58 21.34
CA GLN A 49 2.82 42.89 22.65
C GLN A 49 1.37 42.45 22.98
N ILE A 50 1.00 41.22 23.41
CA ILE A 50 1.64 40.10 24.17
C ILE A 50 1.45 40.18 25.72
N GLU A 51 1.25 38.99 26.34
CA GLU A 51 1.22 38.63 27.79
C GLU A 51 -0.02 38.99 28.66
N ILE A 52 -0.37 38.31 29.78
CA ILE A 52 -0.35 36.86 30.21
C ILE A 52 -1.09 36.70 31.59
N GLN A 53 -1.09 35.50 32.22
CA GLN A 53 -1.41 35.24 33.66
C GLN A 53 -2.91 35.29 34.10
N ARG A 54 -3.41 34.58 35.14
CA ARG A 54 -2.86 33.48 36.00
C ARG A 54 -3.97 32.59 36.63
N ARG A 55 -3.51 31.48 37.23
CA ARG A 55 -4.16 30.37 37.99
C ARG A 55 -5.33 30.62 38.99
N THR A 56 -6.07 29.50 39.21
CA THR A 56 -6.58 28.88 40.50
C THR A 56 -7.93 29.21 41.19
N GLN A 57 -8.72 28.11 41.33
CA GLN A 57 -9.36 27.53 42.56
C GLN A 57 -10.85 27.72 42.97
N SER A 58 -11.47 26.55 43.30
CA SER A 58 -12.55 26.29 44.30
C SER A 58 -14.03 26.63 43.91
N HIS A 59 -15.10 25.95 44.39
CA HIS A 59 -15.28 24.55 44.87
C HIS A 59 -16.78 24.16 45.04
N LYS A 60 -17.04 22.89 45.47
CA LYS A 60 -18.32 22.19 45.81
C LYS A 60 -19.02 21.52 44.61
N SER A 61 -19.24 20.19 44.51
CA SER A 61 -19.77 19.12 45.42
C SER A 61 -21.29 19.24 45.65
N HIS A 62 -22.17 18.23 45.53
CA HIS A 62 -22.07 16.75 45.67
C HIS A 62 -23.40 16.09 45.09
N LYS A 63 -23.79 14.79 45.11
CA LYS A 63 -23.32 13.47 45.63
C LYS A 63 -24.11 12.30 44.95
N ARG A 64 -23.45 11.21 44.51
CA ARG A 64 -23.90 9.76 44.53
C ARG A 64 -25.20 9.30 43.78
N GLN A 65 -25.51 8.01 43.49
CA GLN A 65 -24.74 6.74 43.29
C GLN A 65 -25.68 5.53 42.93
N GLY A 66 -25.30 4.65 41.98
CA GLY A 66 -25.92 3.30 41.72
C GLY A 66 -27.18 3.27 40.82
N GLY A 67 -27.60 2.14 40.21
CA GLY A 67 -26.99 0.80 40.09
C GLY A 67 -27.93 -0.30 39.47
N LEU A 68 -27.37 -1.49 39.19
CA LEU A 68 -28.01 -2.80 38.82
C LEU A 68 -28.55 -3.09 37.38
N ARG A 69 -28.89 -4.38 37.16
CA ARG A 69 -29.17 -5.14 35.91
C ARG A 69 -30.51 -5.93 36.03
N LEU A 70 -30.86 -6.67 34.95
CA LEU A 70 -31.88 -7.75 34.79
C LEU A 70 -33.27 -7.21 34.34
N ALA A 71 -33.91 -7.67 33.25
CA ALA A 71 -34.22 -9.02 32.71
C ALA A 71 -35.49 -9.66 33.34
N ALA A 72 -36.41 -10.33 32.63
CA ALA A 72 -36.69 -10.53 31.18
C ALA A 72 -38.08 -11.22 31.00
N VAL A 73 -38.31 -11.91 29.85
CA VAL A 73 -39.25 -13.05 29.63
C VAL A 73 -40.67 -12.75 29.07
N ASN A 74 -41.17 -13.69 28.23
CA ASN A 74 -42.47 -13.84 27.53
C ASN A 74 -42.77 -12.91 26.32
N GLY A 75 -43.26 -13.39 25.16
CA GLY A 75 -43.38 -14.78 24.65
C GLY A 75 -44.39 -14.95 23.47
N ASN A 76 -44.02 -15.72 22.43
CA ASN A 76 -44.79 -16.32 21.30
C ASN A 76 -45.81 -15.44 20.48
N VAL A 77 -45.82 -15.32 19.14
CA VAL A 77 -45.77 -16.29 17.98
C VAL A 77 -47.07 -17.10 17.82
N PRO A 78 -47.66 -17.34 16.60
CA PRO A 78 -47.31 -16.93 15.21
C PRO A 78 -48.09 -15.66 14.73
N VAL A 79 -48.67 -15.37 13.52
CA VAL A 79 -49.11 -16.06 12.24
C VAL A 79 -48.97 -15.09 11.01
N GLU A 80 -49.24 -15.58 9.80
CA GLU A 80 -49.10 -15.00 8.44
C GLU A 80 -50.20 -13.99 7.98
N GLY A 81 -49.97 -13.26 6.88
CA GLY A 81 -50.99 -12.47 6.13
C GLY A 81 -50.41 -11.40 5.19
N ASP A 82 -50.60 -11.55 3.87
CA ASP A 82 -49.89 -10.81 2.79
C ASP A 82 -50.38 -9.37 2.45
N VAL A 83 -49.46 -8.57 1.85
CA VAL A 83 -49.65 -7.42 0.91
C VAL A 83 -50.70 -6.34 1.28
N ASP A 84 -50.36 -5.06 1.55
CA ASP A 84 -49.87 -4.08 0.55
C ASP A 84 -49.29 -2.75 1.16
N ASN A 85 -48.68 -1.92 0.31
CA ASN A 85 -48.11 -0.57 0.46
C ASN A 85 -48.46 0.32 1.69
N ALA A 86 -47.45 0.71 2.50
CA ALA A 86 -47.28 2.10 2.99
C ALA A 86 -45.92 2.43 3.68
N ASN A 87 -45.51 3.69 3.54
CA ASN A 87 -44.38 4.39 4.21
C ASN A 87 -44.13 4.06 5.71
N PRO A 88 -42.86 3.90 6.16
CA PRO A 88 -42.52 3.95 7.59
C PRO A 88 -42.56 5.39 8.12
N ARG A 89 -43.75 5.85 8.55
CA ARG A 89 -43.96 7.18 9.16
C ARG A 89 -45.02 7.09 10.25
N GLN A 90 -44.61 7.08 11.52
CA GLN A 90 -45.52 7.18 12.67
C GLN A 90 -45.45 8.59 13.28
N MET A 91 -46.57 9.08 13.81
CA MET A 91 -46.60 10.26 14.68
C MET A 91 -46.55 9.82 16.14
N GLN A 92 -45.76 10.54 16.95
CA GLN A 92 -45.85 10.51 18.41
C GLN A 92 -46.01 11.95 18.91
N VAL A 93 -46.71 12.10 20.04
CA VAL A 93 -47.00 13.40 20.66
C VAL A 93 -46.15 13.53 21.93
N GLY A 94 -45.17 14.42 21.90
CA GLY A 94 -44.47 14.90 23.10
C GLY A 94 -45.18 16.10 23.72
N GLN A 95 -44.91 16.42 24.98
CA GLN A 95 -45.61 17.45 25.76
C GLN A 95 -45.32 18.92 25.39
N GLU A 96 -44.79 19.20 24.19
CA GLU A 96 -44.57 20.57 23.71
C GLU A 96 -45.27 20.83 22.36
N ASN A 97 -45.90 21.99 22.25
CA ASN A 97 -46.91 22.30 21.24
C ASN A 97 -46.35 22.58 19.83
N PHE A 98 -45.93 21.54 19.09
CA PHE A 98 -46.24 21.37 17.64
C PHE A 98 -45.73 20.02 17.10
N PRO A 99 -46.54 19.25 16.33
CA PRO A 99 -46.09 17.97 15.77
C PRO A 99 -45.03 18.16 14.66
N LYS A 100 -43.81 17.67 14.89
CA LYS A 100 -42.71 17.68 13.90
C LYS A 100 -42.43 16.27 13.37
N ARG A 101 -42.34 16.14 12.04
CA ARG A 101 -41.96 14.88 11.37
C ARG A 101 -40.45 14.64 11.51
N VAL A 102 -40.07 13.49 12.05
CA VAL A 102 -38.68 13.02 12.13
C VAL A 102 -38.54 11.77 11.24
N LYS A 103 -37.43 11.65 10.50
CA LYS A 103 -37.08 10.40 9.79
C LYS A 103 -36.46 9.41 10.78
N VAL A 104 -36.80 8.13 10.64
CA VAL A 104 -36.04 7.03 11.25
C VAL A 104 -34.57 7.14 10.80
N LYS A 105 -33.64 6.96 11.74
CA LYS A 105 -32.22 6.75 11.43
C LYS A 105 -32.00 5.25 11.22
N HIS A 106 -31.39 4.88 10.10
CA HIS A 106 -30.72 3.58 9.99
C HIS A 106 -29.28 3.67 10.54
N ASP A 107 -28.67 2.50 10.72
CA ASP A 107 -27.55 2.28 11.61
C ASP A 107 -26.23 2.89 11.15
N GLY A 108 -25.57 3.61 12.07
CA GLY A 108 -24.13 3.88 12.10
C GLY A 108 -23.49 4.74 11.01
N VAL A 109 -23.92 4.63 9.76
CA VAL A 109 -23.20 5.16 8.58
C VAL A 109 -23.56 6.61 8.31
N PHE A 110 -22.57 7.49 8.34
CA PHE A 110 -22.73 8.89 7.97
C PHE A 110 -22.76 9.05 6.44
N HIS A 111 -23.93 8.87 5.84
CA HIS A 111 -24.15 9.25 4.44
C HIS A 111 -24.14 10.79 4.30
N PRO A 112 -23.23 11.38 3.51
CA PRO A 112 -23.27 12.81 3.21
C PRO A 112 -24.61 13.17 2.54
N LYS A 113 -25.25 14.25 2.97
CA LYS A 113 -26.40 14.77 2.23
C LYS A 113 -25.93 15.39 0.91
N GLU A 114 -26.24 14.72 -0.19
CA GLU A 114 -26.11 15.27 -1.55
C GLU A 114 -26.66 16.70 -1.63
N SER A 115 -25.93 17.56 -2.34
CA SER A 115 -26.32 18.94 -2.60
C SER A 115 -27.55 19.03 -3.51
N SER A 116 -28.24 20.16 -3.47
CA SER A 116 -29.39 20.42 -4.36
C SER A 116 -28.96 20.49 -5.82
N LEU A 117 -27.75 21.00 -6.08
CA LEU A 117 -27.12 20.99 -7.40
C LEU A 117 -26.79 19.56 -7.87
N GLY A 118 -26.28 18.69 -6.98
CA GLY A 118 -25.97 17.30 -7.30
C GLY A 118 -27.22 16.52 -7.72
N LYS A 119 -28.31 16.65 -6.96
CA LYS A 119 -29.61 16.03 -7.29
C LYS A 119 -30.20 16.56 -8.59
N PHE A 120 -29.99 17.83 -8.91
CA PHE A 120 -30.38 18.40 -10.20
C PHE A 120 -29.56 17.80 -11.35
N VAL A 121 -28.24 17.67 -11.20
CA VAL A 121 -27.35 17.04 -12.18
C VAL A 121 -27.74 15.57 -12.43
N VAL A 122 -28.01 14.79 -11.38
CA VAL A 122 -28.51 13.41 -11.51
C VAL A 122 -29.85 13.38 -12.25
N GLY A 123 -30.79 14.25 -11.88
CA GLY A 123 -32.09 14.34 -12.57
C GLY A 123 -31.99 14.75 -14.05
N VAL A 124 -30.99 15.56 -14.44
CA VAL A 124 -30.71 15.84 -15.87
C VAL A 124 -30.17 14.60 -16.58
N TRP A 125 -29.26 13.85 -15.96
CA TRP A 125 -28.78 12.59 -16.52
C TRP A 125 -29.88 11.54 -16.67
N GLU A 126 -30.77 11.41 -15.69
CA GLU A 126 -31.96 10.55 -15.77
C GLU A 126 -32.85 10.93 -16.96
N GLN A 127 -33.08 12.22 -17.23
CA GLN A 127 -33.89 12.68 -18.38
C GLN A 127 -33.19 12.50 -19.74
N ILE A 128 -31.85 12.52 -19.80
CA ILE A 128 -31.10 12.20 -21.03
C ILE A 128 -31.19 10.69 -21.35
N HIS A 129 -31.35 9.83 -20.35
CA HIS A 129 -31.33 8.36 -20.51
C HIS A 129 -32.72 7.70 -20.40
N SER A 130 -33.80 8.47 -20.22
CA SER A 130 -35.16 7.96 -19.98
C SER A 130 -35.92 7.49 -21.23
N GLY A 131 -35.31 7.52 -22.42
CA GLY A 131 -36.00 7.27 -23.69
C GLY A 131 -36.96 8.39 -24.12
N LEU A 132 -36.79 9.60 -23.58
CA LEU A 132 -37.60 10.79 -23.92
C LEU A 132 -37.48 11.15 -25.41
N ILE A 133 -38.57 11.04 -26.18
CA ILE A 133 -38.57 11.43 -27.60
C ILE A 133 -38.86 12.94 -27.71
N LEU A 134 -37.86 13.71 -28.12
CA LEU A 134 -37.98 15.15 -28.41
C LEU A 134 -38.37 15.40 -29.88
N GLU A 135 -39.64 15.18 -30.23
CA GLU A 135 -40.12 15.44 -31.61
C GLU A 135 -40.31 16.94 -31.92
N PRO A 136 -39.60 17.51 -32.93
CA PRO A 136 -39.70 18.93 -33.27
C PRO A 136 -41.08 19.37 -33.76
N HIS A 137 -41.82 18.51 -34.46
CA HIS A 137 -43.09 18.84 -35.10
C HIS A 137 -44.18 19.17 -34.06
N VAL A 138 -44.27 18.37 -33.00
CA VAL A 138 -45.20 18.59 -31.87
C VAL A 138 -44.95 19.95 -31.19
N LEU A 139 -43.69 20.37 -31.12
CA LEU A 139 -43.29 21.64 -30.53
C LEU A 139 -43.64 22.84 -31.45
N THR A 140 -43.46 22.69 -32.77
CA THR A 140 -43.84 23.71 -33.75
C THR A 140 -45.36 23.91 -33.80
N GLU A 141 -46.15 22.83 -33.81
CA GLU A 141 -47.62 22.93 -33.74
C GLU A 141 -48.10 23.60 -32.45
N GLN A 142 -47.52 23.27 -31.28
CA GLN A 142 -47.90 23.92 -30.02
C GLN A 142 -47.64 25.43 -30.03
N VAL A 143 -46.53 25.89 -30.61
CA VAL A 143 -46.26 27.33 -30.78
C VAL A 143 -47.30 27.96 -31.72
N GLN A 144 -47.60 27.34 -32.87
CA GLN A 144 -48.60 27.84 -33.83
C GLN A 144 -50.04 27.82 -33.28
N LEU A 145 -50.41 26.85 -32.45
CA LEU A 145 -51.72 26.80 -31.81
C LEU A 145 -51.93 27.99 -30.85
N THR A 146 -50.87 28.43 -30.16
CA THR A 146 -50.96 29.59 -29.26
C THR A 146 -51.03 30.95 -29.95
N SER A 147 -50.75 31.05 -31.26
CA SER A 147 -50.95 32.29 -32.02
C SER A 147 -52.35 32.42 -32.64
N ARG A 148 -53.15 31.34 -32.69
CA ARG A 148 -54.51 31.35 -33.26
C ARG A 148 -55.58 32.04 -32.40
N SER A 149 -55.27 32.44 -31.16
CA SER A 149 -56.23 33.11 -30.27
C SER A 149 -56.31 34.64 -30.42
N SER A 150 -55.55 35.24 -31.35
CA SER A 150 -55.70 36.65 -31.76
C SER A 150 -56.06 36.72 -33.24
N GLY A 151 -57.32 37.02 -33.54
CA GLY A 151 -57.86 36.86 -34.89
C GLY A 151 -57.43 37.94 -35.89
N ASN A 152 -56.70 37.55 -36.93
CA ASN A 152 -56.98 37.89 -38.32
C ASN A 152 -56.12 37.03 -39.28
N SER A 153 -56.61 36.84 -40.50
CA SER A 153 -56.08 35.91 -41.53
C SER A 153 -55.79 36.67 -42.83
N PRO A 154 -55.09 36.07 -43.83
CA PRO A 154 -53.87 35.27 -43.73
C PRO A 154 -52.80 35.67 -44.78
N SER A 155 -51.51 35.52 -44.45
CA SER A 155 -50.40 35.54 -45.43
C SER A 155 -49.21 34.69 -44.93
N GLY A 156 -48.33 34.27 -45.85
CA GLY A 156 -47.45 33.11 -45.66
C GLY A 156 -46.19 33.27 -44.79
N ASP A 157 -45.48 32.15 -44.64
CA ASP A 157 -44.07 32.00 -44.25
C ASP A 157 -43.60 32.54 -42.89
N LEU A 158 -44.37 32.24 -41.84
CA LEU A 158 -43.98 32.49 -40.44
C LEU A 158 -42.77 31.67 -39.92
N VAL A 159 -42.22 30.73 -40.69
CA VAL A 159 -40.95 30.05 -40.35
C VAL A 159 -39.74 30.97 -40.55
N SER A 160 -39.86 32.02 -41.36
CA SER A 160 -38.74 32.90 -41.75
C SER A 160 -38.38 33.99 -40.72
N THR A 161 -39.03 34.03 -39.54
CA THR A 161 -38.76 35.06 -38.51
C THR A 161 -38.68 34.54 -37.07
N ALA A 162 -37.99 33.42 -36.86
CA ALA A 162 -37.02 33.45 -35.76
C ALA A 162 -36.07 34.63 -36.04
N PRO A 163 -35.84 35.58 -35.11
CA PRO A 163 -35.03 36.75 -35.42
C PRO A 163 -33.63 36.29 -35.83
N SER A 164 -33.13 36.82 -36.95
CA SER A 164 -31.72 36.72 -37.34
C SER A 164 -30.87 37.52 -36.35
N ILE A 165 -30.64 36.96 -35.15
CA ILE A 165 -29.74 37.49 -34.13
C ILE A 165 -28.30 37.25 -34.62
N ARG A 166 -27.91 38.01 -35.65
CA ARG A 166 -26.53 38.43 -35.79
C ARG A 166 -26.14 39.20 -34.52
N PRO A 167 -24.87 39.23 -34.13
CA PRO A 167 -24.40 39.94 -32.92
C PRO A 167 -24.41 41.48 -33.06
N ASP A 168 -25.39 42.03 -33.80
CA ASP A 168 -25.67 43.46 -33.92
C ASP A 168 -26.41 43.90 -32.64
N GLN A 169 -25.61 44.14 -31.60
CA GLN A 169 -26.01 44.45 -30.21
C GLN A 169 -26.78 45.77 -30.13
N THR A 170 -28.07 45.75 -30.44
CA THR A 170 -28.92 46.92 -30.61
C THR A 170 -30.20 46.84 -29.78
N TRP A 171 -30.81 48.01 -29.54
CA TRP A 171 -32.08 48.15 -28.83
C TRP A 171 -33.22 47.30 -29.44
N GLU A 172 -33.27 47.19 -30.78
CA GLU A 172 -34.29 46.39 -31.46
C GLU A 172 -34.23 44.90 -31.08
N SER A 173 -33.03 44.32 -31.02
CA SER A 173 -32.83 42.92 -30.63
C SER A 173 -33.33 42.66 -29.20
N PHE A 174 -33.13 43.62 -28.29
CA PHE A 174 -33.65 43.53 -26.93
C PHE A 174 -35.18 43.68 -26.87
N ASN A 175 -35.77 44.68 -27.53
CA ASN A 175 -37.23 44.88 -27.56
C ASN A 175 -37.97 43.67 -28.17
N ARG A 176 -37.50 43.16 -29.32
CA ARG A 176 -38.04 41.93 -29.94
C ARG A 176 -37.98 40.73 -28.97
N SER A 177 -36.92 40.65 -28.15
CA SER A 177 -36.79 39.60 -27.13
C SER A 177 -37.76 39.77 -25.95
N ASN A 178 -38.11 41.00 -25.55
CA ASN A 178 -39.11 41.27 -24.51
C ASN A 178 -40.47 40.71 -24.93
N ILE A 179 -40.94 41.07 -26.13
CA ILE A 179 -42.22 40.62 -26.68
C ILE A 179 -42.25 39.09 -26.84
N PHE A 180 -41.16 38.48 -27.34
CA PHE A 180 -41.09 37.03 -27.49
C PHE A 180 -41.08 36.29 -26.15
N CYS A 181 -40.27 36.73 -25.18
CA CYS A 181 -40.21 36.15 -23.84
C CYS A 181 -41.51 36.31 -23.05
N GLN A 182 -42.22 37.44 -23.22
CA GLN A 182 -43.57 37.65 -22.70
C GLN A 182 -44.55 36.61 -23.26
N ARG A 183 -44.63 36.47 -24.60
CA ARG A 183 -45.51 35.50 -25.27
C ARG A 183 -45.23 34.07 -24.79
N VAL A 184 -43.97 33.63 -24.80
CA VAL A 184 -43.58 32.29 -24.33
C VAL A 184 -43.92 32.08 -22.85
N THR A 185 -43.70 33.08 -21.99
CA THR A 185 -44.03 33.00 -20.55
C THR A 185 -45.54 32.99 -20.28
N GLN A 186 -46.37 33.52 -21.18
CA GLN A 186 -47.84 33.42 -21.12
C GLN A 186 -48.36 32.10 -21.70
N ALA A 187 -47.74 31.62 -22.79
CA ALA A 187 -48.12 30.40 -23.50
C ALA A 187 -47.68 29.09 -22.82
N SER A 188 -46.62 29.12 -22.00
CA SER A 188 -46.00 27.93 -21.38
C SER A 188 -46.87 27.27 -20.30
N ARG A 189 -47.92 26.56 -20.74
CA ARG A 189 -48.56 25.47 -20.00
C ARG A 189 -48.23 24.08 -20.57
N THR A 190 -47.58 24.01 -21.74
CA THR A 190 -47.37 22.75 -22.48
C THR A 190 -45.91 22.30 -22.62
N CYS A 191 -44.94 23.20 -22.76
CA CYS A 191 -43.52 22.85 -22.90
C CYS A 191 -42.60 23.68 -21.99
N ARG A 192 -42.12 23.07 -20.89
CA ARG A 192 -41.30 23.75 -19.89
C ARG A 192 -39.88 24.07 -20.37
N SER A 193 -39.30 23.22 -21.22
CA SER A 193 -37.92 23.36 -21.72
C SER A 193 -37.77 24.62 -22.58
N ILE A 194 -38.71 24.86 -23.49
CA ILE A 194 -38.78 26.09 -24.31
C ILE A 194 -38.77 27.34 -23.41
N GLU A 195 -39.59 27.35 -22.35
CA GLU A 195 -39.71 28.48 -21.44
C GLU A 195 -38.39 28.82 -20.74
N VAL A 196 -37.68 27.83 -20.19
CA VAL A 196 -36.42 28.09 -19.48
C VAL A 196 -35.27 28.48 -20.41
N ILE A 197 -35.26 27.98 -21.65
CA ILE A 197 -34.29 28.37 -22.69
C ILE A 197 -34.49 29.83 -23.10
N VAL A 198 -35.72 30.23 -23.43
CA VAL A 198 -36.05 31.61 -23.82
C VAL A 198 -35.83 32.58 -22.66
N GLN A 199 -36.22 32.21 -21.43
CA GLN A 199 -35.99 33.04 -20.24
C GLN A 199 -34.49 33.18 -19.89
N ALA A 200 -33.66 32.16 -20.15
CA ALA A 200 -32.20 32.26 -20.00
C ALA A 200 -31.59 33.19 -21.07
N ARG A 201 -31.94 33.02 -22.36
CA ARG A 201 -31.48 33.89 -23.46
C ARG A 201 -31.87 35.35 -23.26
N TRP A 202 -33.09 35.59 -22.77
CA TRP A 202 -33.57 36.94 -22.48
C TRP A 202 -32.68 37.67 -21.46
N VAL A 203 -32.14 36.96 -20.46
CA VAL A 203 -31.20 37.54 -19.49
C VAL A 203 -29.86 37.89 -20.13
N GLU A 204 -29.38 37.12 -21.12
CA GLU A 204 -28.18 37.47 -21.89
C GLU A 204 -28.38 38.78 -22.64
N LEU A 205 -29.48 38.88 -23.41
CA LEU A 205 -29.82 40.07 -24.19
C LEU A 205 -30.08 41.29 -23.28
N PHE A 206 -30.66 41.09 -22.09
CA PHE A 206 -30.79 42.12 -21.08
C PHE A 206 -29.44 42.66 -20.60
N ASP A 207 -28.50 41.78 -20.19
CA ASP A 207 -27.21 42.25 -19.67
C ASP A 207 -26.35 42.88 -20.78
N SER A 208 -26.34 42.32 -22.00
CA SER A 208 -25.68 42.95 -23.15
C SER A 208 -26.30 44.30 -23.53
N TYR A 209 -27.62 44.47 -23.39
CA TYR A 209 -28.27 45.77 -23.62
C TYR A 209 -27.91 46.80 -22.53
N VAL A 210 -27.72 46.38 -21.28
CA VAL A 210 -27.21 47.25 -20.20
C VAL A 210 -25.75 47.67 -20.46
N GLU A 211 -24.91 46.78 -20.99
CA GLU A 211 -23.54 47.09 -21.42
C GLU A 211 -23.52 48.04 -22.63
N TYR A 212 -24.36 47.80 -23.64
CA TYR A 212 -24.57 48.72 -24.76
C TYR A 212 -25.00 50.12 -24.28
N LEU A 213 -25.95 50.21 -23.34
CA LEU A 213 -26.38 51.48 -22.76
C LEU A 213 -25.25 52.21 -22.03
N ALA A 214 -24.38 51.50 -21.31
CA ALA A 214 -23.23 52.09 -20.64
C ALA A 214 -22.17 52.59 -21.64
N ASN A 215 -21.85 51.80 -22.66
CA ASN A 215 -20.89 52.14 -23.71
C ASN A 215 -21.36 53.35 -24.56
N THR A 216 -22.67 53.45 -24.82
CA THR A 216 -23.26 54.57 -25.58
C THR A 216 -23.59 55.80 -24.72
N ASN A 217 -23.63 55.67 -23.39
CA ASN A 217 -23.95 56.76 -22.46
C ASN A 217 -22.93 56.80 -21.30
N PRO A 218 -21.64 57.12 -21.54
CA PRO A 218 -20.58 57.06 -20.52
C PRO A 218 -20.79 57.98 -19.30
N ASN A 219 -21.73 58.93 -19.39
CA ASN A 219 -22.15 59.80 -18.28
C ASN A 219 -23.17 59.13 -17.32
N LEU A 220 -23.60 57.89 -17.59
CA LEU A 220 -24.50 57.11 -16.74
C LEU A 220 -23.75 55.99 -16.02
N SER A 221 -23.98 55.84 -14.72
CA SER A 221 -23.46 54.68 -13.97
C SER A 221 -24.22 53.40 -14.36
N MET A 222 -23.56 52.24 -14.27
CA MET A 222 -24.14 50.92 -14.56
C MET A 222 -25.50 50.70 -13.87
N THR A 223 -25.70 51.22 -12.66
CA THR A 223 -26.98 51.17 -11.94
C THR A 223 -28.08 51.93 -12.69
N LYS A 224 -27.80 53.13 -13.22
CA LYS A 224 -28.76 53.92 -14.01
C LYS A 224 -29.07 53.25 -15.35
N CYS A 225 -28.06 52.72 -16.06
CA CYS A 225 -28.26 51.95 -17.30
C CYS A 225 -29.14 50.72 -17.06
N ARG A 226 -28.90 49.99 -15.97
CA ARG A 226 -29.72 48.83 -15.56
C ARG A 226 -31.15 49.21 -15.17
N MET A 227 -31.36 50.32 -14.46
CA MET A 227 -32.71 50.82 -14.16
C MET A 227 -33.46 51.22 -15.42
N ARG A 228 -32.79 51.86 -16.39
CA ARG A 228 -33.37 52.20 -17.69
C ARG A 228 -33.82 50.96 -18.47
N ALA A 229 -32.95 49.97 -18.63
CA ALA A 229 -33.30 48.70 -19.28
C ALA A 229 -34.46 47.96 -18.59
N ILE A 230 -34.55 48.03 -17.25
CA ILE A 230 -35.69 47.48 -16.49
C ILE A 230 -36.98 48.26 -16.80
N ALA A 231 -36.95 49.60 -16.84
CA ALA A 231 -38.14 50.41 -17.13
C ALA A 231 -38.68 50.20 -18.56
N GLU A 232 -37.78 50.13 -19.54
CA GLU A 232 -38.13 49.81 -20.93
C GLU A 232 -38.74 48.39 -21.01
N ALA A 233 -38.11 47.38 -20.40
CA ALA A 233 -38.67 46.02 -20.35
C ALA A 233 -40.00 45.92 -19.59
N CYS A 234 -40.19 46.63 -18.47
CA CYS A 234 -41.47 46.63 -17.73
C CYS A 234 -42.63 47.14 -18.60
N THR A 235 -42.34 48.08 -19.51
CA THR A 235 -43.30 48.63 -20.47
C THR A 235 -43.71 47.56 -21.48
N ASP A 236 -42.75 46.87 -22.10
CA ASP A 236 -43.01 45.79 -23.06
C ASP A 236 -43.71 44.56 -22.43
N PHE A 237 -43.29 44.16 -21.22
CA PHE A 237 -43.87 43.02 -20.50
C PHE A 237 -45.25 43.31 -19.89
N GLY A 238 -45.60 44.58 -19.64
CA GLY A 238 -46.81 44.96 -18.92
C GLY A 238 -46.78 44.58 -17.43
N TRP A 239 -45.59 44.56 -16.81
CA TRP A 239 -45.37 44.13 -15.41
C TRP A 239 -44.81 45.25 -14.56
N THR A 240 -45.05 45.21 -13.24
CA THR A 240 -44.38 46.14 -12.33
C THR A 240 -42.88 45.84 -12.20
N GLU A 241 -42.10 46.87 -11.90
CA GLU A 241 -40.66 46.79 -11.63
C GLU A 241 -40.30 45.76 -10.53
N LYS A 242 -41.25 45.46 -9.63
CA LYS A 242 -41.13 44.45 -8.58
C LYS A 242 -41.33 43.03 -9.12
N GLU A 243 -42.31 42.83 -9.99
CA GLU A 243 -42.62 41.53 -10.60
C GLU A 243 -41.54 41.09 -11.58
N LEU A 244 -41.09 41.99 -12.46
CA LEU A 244 -40.01 41.70 -13.40
C LEU A 244 -38.72 41.33 -12.64
N ARG A 245 -38.31 42.10 -11.62
CA ARG A 245 -37.14 41.75 -10.79
C ARG A 245 -37.28 40.39 -10.09
N ASN A 246 -38.46 40.06 -9.56
CA ASN A 246 -38.72 38.77 -8.93
C ASN A 246 -38.64 37.59 -9.92
N LYS A 247 -39.04 37.78 -11.19
CA LYS A 247 -38.89 36.79 -12.27
C LYS A 247 -37.43 36.68 -12.71
N MET A 248 -36.78 37.82 -12.98
CA MET A 248 -35.37 37.92 -13.36
C MET A 248 -34.41 37.24 -12.38
N GLY A 249 -34.69 37.27 -11.06
CA GLY A 249 -33.87 36.57 -10.08
C GLY A 249 -33.81 35.06 -10.29
N ILE A 250 -34.88 34.46 -10.82
CA ILE A 250 -34.95 33.03 -11.17
C ILE A 250 -34.35 32.80 -12.56
N TRP A 251 -34.65 33.67 -13.52
CA TRP A 251 -34.14 33.57 -14.90
C TRP A 251 -32.61 33.72 -14.98
N ARG A 252 -32.02 34.60 -14.16
CA ARG A 252 -30.57 34.67 -13.95
C ARG A 252 -30.02 33.33 -13.46
N GLY A 253 -30.73 32.66 -12.57
CA GLY A 253 -30.41 31.29 -12.16
C GLY A 253 -30.39 30.29 -13.31
N TYR A 254 -31.28 30.38 -14.31
CA TYR A 254 -31.21 29.52 -15.51
C TYR A 254 -30.03 29.88 -16.41
N LYS A 255 -29.79 31.17 -16.62
CA LYS A 255 -28.66 31.68 -17.42
C LYS A 255 -27.31 31.24 -16.80
N GLU A 256 -27.19 31.33 -15.48
CA GLU A 256 -26.04 30.85 -14.71
C GLU A 256 -25.87 29.31 -14.77
N ILE A 257 -26.96 28.53 -14.73
CA ILE A 257 -26.90 27.07 -14.92
C ILE A 257 -26.43 26.73 -16.34
N LYS A 258 -26.95 27.40 -17.37
CA LYS A 258 -26.50 27.27 -18.77
C LYS A 258 -25.03 27.68 -18.94
N ASP A 259 -24.57 28.73 -18.28
CA ASP A 259 -23.16 29.17 -18.30
C ASP A 259 -22.18 28.17 -17.64
N VAL A 260 -22.69 27.14 -16.95
CA VAL A 260 -21.89 26.10 -16.26
C VAL A 260 -22.07 24.73 -16.91
N LEU A 261 -23.31 24.32 -17.19
CA LEU A 261 -23.69 22.98 -17.68
C LEU A 261 -24.17 22.95 -19.15
N GLY A 262 -24.20 24.10 -19.83
CA GLY A 262 -24.67 24.21 -21.22
C GLY A 262 -26.18 24.20 -21.38
N TRP A 263 -26.66 24.35 -22.62
CA TRP A 263 -28.09 24.34 -22.95
C TRP A 263 -28.80 23.02 -22.60
N VAL A 264 -28.08 21.88 -22.66
CA VAL A 264 -28.60 20.54 -22.34
C VAL A 264 -29.26 20.51 -20.96
N ALA A 265 -28.60 21.10 -19.96
CA ALA A 265 -29.12 21.13 -18.59
C ALA A 265 -30.39 21.99 -18.41
N LEU A 266 -30.75 22.83 -19.39
CA LEU A 266 -32.06 23.48 -19.45
C LEU A 266 -33.09 22.63 -20.21
N VAL A 267 -32.68 22.04 -21.34
CA VAL A 267 -33.54 21.19 -22.20
C VAL A 267 -34.08 19.99 -21.44
N PHE A 268 -33.19 19.22 -20.80
CA PHE A 268 -33.52 17.99 -20.06
C PHE A 268 -33.79 18.27 -18.57
N SER A 269 -34.30 19.47 -18.23
CA SER A 269 -34.53 19.86 -16.83
C SER A 269 -35.86 19.38 -16.28
N GLY A 270 -35.82 18.55 -15.24
CA GLY A 270 -36.99 18.23 -14.42
C GLY A 270 -37.46 19.41 -13.54
N MET A 271 -38.61 19.25 -12.87
CA MET A 271 -39.23 20.26 -11.99
C MET A 271 -38.33 20.85 -10.88
N GLY A 272 -37.18 20.22 -10.59
CA GLY A 272 -36.19 20.70 -9.62
C GLY A 272 -35.57 22.06 -9.98
N LEU A 273 -35.36 22.36 -11.27
CA LEU A 273 -34.64 23.56 -11.74
C LEU A 273 -35.25 24.87 -11.19
N TYR A 274 -36.57 25.02 -11.26
CA TYR A 274 -37.26 26.21 -10.73
C TYR A 274 -36.98 26.42 -9.23
N ARG A 275 -36.94 25.35 -8.43
CA ARG A 275 -36.66 25.44 -6.99
C ARG A 275 -35.19 25.79 -6.74
N LEU A 276 -34.27 25.14 -7.46
CA LEU A 276 -32.83 25.38 -7.37
C LEU A 276 -32.51 26.87 -7.61
N CYS A 277 -33.04 27.43 -8.71
CA CYS A 277 -32.82 28.82 -9.09
C CYS A 277 -33.60 29.83 -8.20
N LYS A 278 -34.84 29.53 -7.78
CA LYS A 278 -35.63 30.43 -6.93
C LYS A 278 -35.03 30.64 -5.55
N TYR A 279 -34.51 29.57 -4.95
CA TYR A 279 -33.90 29.63 -3.62
C TYR A 279 -32.36 29.77 -3.67
N ARG A 280 -31.79 29.81 -4.89
CA ARG A 280 -30.34 29.88 -5.19
C ARG A 280 -29.49 28.92 -4.34
N VAL A 281 -30.02 27.71 -4.12
CA VAL A 281 -29.36 26.71 -3.27
C VAL A 281 -28.14 26.15 -4.01
N ASP A 282 -27.00 26.08 -3.33
CA ASP A 282 -25.73 25.61 -3.89
C ASP A 282 -25.17 26.45 -5.07
N PHE A 283 -25.63 27.70 -5.24
CA PHE A 283 -25.02 28.70 -6.13
C PHE A 283 -23.70 29.24 -5.55
N ASP A 284 -22.69 28.38 -5.53
CA ASP A 284 -21.35 28.60 -4.99
C ASP A 284 -20.28 28.42 -6.08
N LYS A 285 -19.17 29.17 -5.98
CA LYS A 285 -18.11 29.19 -7.00
C LYS A 285 -17.41 27.85 -7.14
N ASP A 286 -17.11 27.17 -6.03
CA ASP A 286 -16.35 25.92 -6.06
C ASP A 286 -17.24 24.76 -6.54
N LYS A 287 -18.51 24.76 -6.12
CA LYS A 287 -19.53 23.83 -6.65
C LYS A 287 -19.77 24.04 -8.15
N PHE A 288 -19.84 25.28 -8.64
CA PHE A 288 -20.00 25.57 -10.07
C PHE A 288 -18.72 25.28 -10.87
N SER A 289 -17.54 25.46 -10.30
CA SER A 289 -16.27 25.04 -10.89
C SER A 289 -16.25 23.53 -11.13
N ARG A 290 -16.62 22.73 -10.12
CA ARG A 290 -16.76 21.27 -10.24
C ARG A 290 -17.85 20.84 -11.22
N ALA A 291 -18.97 21.56 -11.30
CA ALA A 291 -20.05 21.24 -12.23
C ALA A 291 -19.68 21.55 -13.70
N ARG A 292 -18.78 22.54 -13.95
CA ARG A 292 -18.38 22.95 -15.30
C ARG A 292 -17.75 21.82 -16.13
N THR A 293 -17.06 20.88 -15.50
CA THR A 293 -16.46 19.71 -16.19
C THR A 293 -17.49 18.70 -16.72
N LEU A 294 -18.76 18.83 -16.30
CA LEU A 294 -19.85 17.95 -16.71
C LEU A 294 -20.61 18.43 -17.96
N GLY A 295 -20.62 19.74 -18.25
CA GLY A 295 -21.44 20.30 -19.33
C GLY A 295 -21.16 19.70 -20.71
N LYS A 296 -19.88 19.55 -21.08
CA LYS A 296 -19.47 18.90 -22.34
C LYS A 296 -19.84 17.40 -22.41
N ARG A 297 -19.97 16.75 -21.26
CA ARG A 297 -20.34 15.33 -21.15
C ARG A 297 -21.85 15.16 -21.38
N MET A 298 -22.64 16.08 -20.81
CA MET A 298 -24.07 16.18 -21.10
C MET A 298 -24.30 16.50 -22.59
N GLU A 299 -23.45 17.33 -23.20
CA GLU A 299 -23.47 17.63 -24.63
C GLU A 299 -23.18 16.40 -25.51
N VAL A 300 -22.16 15.59 -25.20
CA VAL A 300 -21.91 14.29 -25.88
C VAL A 300 -23.12 13.38 -25.81
N ALA A 301 -23.66 13.14 -24.61
CA ALA A 301 -24.78 12.22 -24.42
C ALA A 301 -26.06 12.73 -25.09
N ALA A 302 -26.36 14.03 -25.02
CA ALA A 302 -27.53 14.60 -25.68
C ALA A 302 -27.43 14.56 -27.21
N ASP A 303 -26.28 14.93 -27.79
CA ASP A 303 -26.10 14.92 -29.25
C ASP A 303 -26.20 13.52 -29.85
N THR A 304 -25.67 12.51 -29.16
CA THR A 304 -25.61 11.12 -29.66
C THR A 304 -26.86 10.30 -29.35
N LEU A 305 -27.58 10.57 -28.25
CA LEU A 305 -28.83 9.87 -27.90
C LEU A 305 -30.09 10.59 -28.41
N HIS A 306 -30.04 11.91 -28.62
CA HIS A 306 -31.19 12.75 -28.97
C HIS A 306 -30.87 13.68 -30.14
N THR A 307 -30.45 13.14 -31.28
CA THR A 307 -29.93 13.90 -32.45
C THR A 307 -30.72 15.16 -32.84
N ASN A 308 -32.03 15.20 -32.60
CA ASN A 308 -32.91 16.35 -32.87
C ASN A 308 -33.02 17.40 -31.74
N TRP A 309 -32.44 17.18 -30.54
CA TRP A 309 -32.64 18.07 -29.37
C TRP A 309 -32.24 19.52 -29.65
N ARG A 310 -31.20 19.73 -30.47
CA ARG A 310 -30.70 21.06 -30.84
C ARG A 310 -31.67 21.87 -31.69
N GLN A 311 -32.69 21.26 -32.30
CA GLN A 311 -33.73 22.00 -33.01
C GLN A 311 -34.52 22.93 -32.06
N LEU A 312 -34.58 22.62 -30.75
CA LEU A 312 -35.10 23.53 -29.72
C LEU A 312 -34.28 24.82 -29.59
N LEU A 313 -33.01 24.84 -30.00
CA LEU A 313 -32.12 26.00 -29.87
C LEU A 313 -32.28 27.03 -31.00
N ALA A 314 -32.92 26.65 -32.11
CA ALA A 314 -33.28 27.57 -33.19
C ALA A 314 -34.13 28.75 -32.69
N ILE A 315 -34.98 28.53 -31.66
CA ILE A 315 -35.87 29.55 -31.09
C ILE A 315 -35.13 30.69 -30.37
N VAL A 316 -33.83 30.52 -30.09
CA VAL A 316 -32.94 31.51 -29.46
C VAL A 316 -31.79 31.96 -30.36
N GLY A 317 -31.78 31.52 -31.63
CA GLY A 317 -30.73 31.84 -32.61
C GLY A 317 -29.39 31.16 -32.33
N GLU A 318 -29.41 29.97 -31.71
CA GLU A 318 -28.22 29.16 -31.43
C GLU A 318 -28.12 27.99 -32.42
N SER A 319 -26.94 27.35 -32.54
CA SER A 319 -26.69 26.31 -33.55
C SER A 319 -27.57 25.06 -33.38
N THR A 320 -28.20 24.66 -34.47
CA THR A 320 -28.94 23.39 -34.60
C THR A 320 -28.05 22.19 -34.90
N GLU A 321 -26.84 22.40 -35.41
CA GLU A 321 -25.92 21.32 -35.81
C GLU A 321 -25.41 20.53 -34.59
N PRO A 322 -25.49 19.18 -34.60
CA PRO A 322 -24.82 18.34 -33.60
C PRO A 322 -23.32 18.61 -33.55
N ARG A 323 -22.77 18.75 -32.34
CA ARG A 323 -21.33 18.93 -32.10
C ARG A 323 -20.61 17.58 -32.02
N PHE A 324 -21.33 16.55 -31.56
CA PHE A 324 -20.89 15.17 -31.50
C PHE A 324 -21.83 14.28 -32.33
N ALA A 325 -21.31 13.17 -32.87
CA ALA A 325 -22.06 12.26 -33.72
C ALA A 325 -21.56 10.81 -33.52
N GLY A 326 -22.33 9.82 -33.99
CA GLY A 326 -22.08 8.42 -33.70
C GLY A 326 -22.66 8.01 -32.34
N HIS A 327 -22.07 7.00 -31.72
CA HIS A 327 -22.50 6.44 -30.44
C HIS A 327 -21.94 7.27 -29.26
N PRO A 328 -22.63 7.44 -28.11
CA PRO A 328 -22.10 8.15 -26.94
C PRO A 328 -20.71 7.66 -26.49
N HIS A 329 -20.40 6.39 -26.70
CA HIS A 329 -19.13 5.77 -26.31
C HIS A 329 -18.03 5.85 -27.37
N ASP A 330 -18.30 6.47 -28.53
CA ASP A 330 -17.27 6.91 -29.48
C ASP A 330 -16.48 8.12 -28.97
N TRP A 331 -16.90 8.73 -27.85
CA TRP A 331 -16.33 9.96 -27.31
C TRP A 331 -15.79 9.75 -25.89
N VAL A 332 -14.48 10.00 -25.72
CA VAL A 332 -13.80 9.90 -24.43
C VAL A 332 -13.76 11.26 -23.78
N VAL A 333 -14.41 11.39 -22.61
CA VAL A 333 -14.44 12.63 -21.85
C VAL A 333 -13.24 12.76 -20.90
N GLN A 334 -12.71 13.97 -20.75
CA GLN A 334 -11.52 14.23 -19.95
C GLN A 334 -11.90 14.64 -18.52
N GLN A 335 -11.03 14.38 -17.53
CA GLN A 335 -11.31 14.70 -16.12
C GLN A 335 -11.15 16.20 -15.80
N ASP A 336 -10.34 16.93 -16.57
CA ASP A 336 -10.07 18.36 -16.42
C ASP A 336 -11.14 19.28 -17.04
N GLY A 337 -12.03 18.74 -17.88
CA GLY A 337 -13.01 19.51 -18.65
C GLY A 337 -12.51 20.03 -20.01
N SER A 338 -11.36 19.57 -20.49
CA SER A 338 -10.95 19.73 -21.90
C SER A 338 -11.97 19.04 -22.85
N ASP A 339 -11.88 19.29 -24.16
CA ASP A 339 -12.89 18.80 -25.10
C ASP A 339 -12.89 17.26 -25.22
N PRO A 340 -14.07 16.62 -25.34
CA PRO A 340 -14.16 15.19 -25.63
C PRO A 340 -13.43 14.84 -26.92
N VAL A 341 -12.68 13.74 -26.91
CA VAL A 341 -11.91 13.27 -28.07
C VAL A 341 -12.50 11.97 -28.61
N PRO A 342 -12.42 11.71 -29.93
CA PRO A 342 -12.86 10.43 -30.49
C PRO A 342 -12.08 9.27 -29.87
N LEU A 343 -12.76 8.17 -29.53
CA LEU A 343 -12.20 6.97 -28.90
C LEU A 343 -10.93 6.51 -29.62
N ARG A 344 -10.94 6.50 -30.96
CA ARG A 344 -9.79 6.14 -31.79
C ARG A 344 -8.51 6.92 -31.44
N SER A 345 -8.59 8.23 -31.18
CA SER A 345 -7.39 9.04 -30.91
C SER A 345 -6.67 8.63 -29.63
N THR A 346 -7.41 8.05 -28.67
CA THR A 346 -6.85 7.55 -27.40
C THR A 346 -6.04 6.25 -27.53
N TYR A 347 -6.15 5.56 -28.67
CA TYR A 347 -5.47 4.30 -28.97
C TYR A 347 -4.36 4.40 -30.05
N LEU A 348 -4.25 5.52 -30.78
CA LEU A 348 -3.29 5.66 -31.90
C LEU A 348 -1.80 5.43 -31.52
N ALA A 349 -1.45 5.59 -30.25
CA ALA A 349 -0.11 5.32 -29.72
C ALA A 349 0.20 3.81 -29.53
N TYR A 350 -0.82 2.95 -29.60
CA TYR A 350 -0.73 1.50 -29.43
C TYR A 350 -1.15 0.76 -30.71
N ASP A 351 -2.18 1.25 -31.41
CA ASP A 351 -2.63 0.77 -32.70
C ASP A 351 -3.09 1.94 -33.59
N TYR A 352 -2.31 2.25 -34.62
CA TYR A 352 -2.62 3.29 -35.61
C TYR A 352 -3.89 2.97 -36.42
N ASN A 353 -4.18 1.68 -36.62
CA ASN A 353 -5.35 1.15 -37.31
C ASN A 353 -6.45 0.72 -36.31
N PHE A 354 -6.49 1.34 -35.13
CA PHE A 354 -7.58 1.11 -34.18
C PHE A 354 -8.90 1.61 -34.77
N THR A 355 -9.88 0.70 -34.79
CA THR A 355 -11.29 0.94 -35.04
C THR A 355 -12.06 0.22 -33.94
N PHE A 356 -13.25 0.71 -33.61
CA PHE A 356 -14.13 0.05 -32.64
C PHE A 356 -15.53 -0.09 -33.22
N GLU A 357 -16.13 -1.27 -33.04
CA GLU A 357 -17.47 -1.62 -33.50
C GLU A 357 -18.36 -1.87 -32.26
N HIS A 358 -19.47 -1.13 -32.15
CA HIS A 358 -20.43 -1.34 -31.08
C HIS A 358 -21.36 -2.50 -31.42
N LEU A 359 -21.47 -3.46 -30.51
CA LEU A 359 -22.30 -4.66 -30.64
C LEU A 359 -23.42 -4.65 -29.60
N ASP A 360 -24.65 -4.97 -30.03
CA ASP A 360 -25.80 -5.19 -29.13
C ASP A 360 -25.82 -6.61 -28.54
N GLU A 361 -25.28 -7.59 -29.25
CA GLU A 361 -25.19 -9.00 -28.88
C GLU A 361 -23.84 -9.59 -29.29
N SER A 362 -23.44 -10.72 -28.71
CA SER A 362 -22.14 -11.35 -29.01
C SER A 362 -22.15 -12.08 -30.35
N VAL A 363 -21.11 -11.87 -31.16
CA VAL A 363 -20.94 -12.49 -32.48
C VAL A 363 -20.10 -13.77 -32.35
N ILE A 364 -20.50 -14.88 -33.00
CA ILE A 364 -19.72 -16.13 -32.97
C ILE A 364 -18.64 -16.12 -34.05
N ASP A 365 -17.41 -16.42 -33.66
CA ASP A 365 -16.27 -16.65 -34.54
C ASP A 365 -16.43 -17.96 -35.34
N THR A 366 -16.95 -17.86 -36.55
CA THR A 366 -17.11 -19.00 -37.46
C THR A 366 -15.81 -19.59 -37.98
N SER A 367 -14.66 -18.91 -37.79
CA SER A 367 -13.34 -19.47 -38.12
C SER A 367 -12.86 -20.41 -37.01
N SER A 368 -13.02 -20.01 -35.75
CA SER A 368 -12.65 -20.82 -34.58
C SER A 368 -13.66 -21.93 -34.27
N TRP A 369 -14.95 -21.75 -34.59
CA TRP A 369 -16.01 -22.73 -34.34
C TRP A 369 -16.47 -23.53 -35.56
N GLY A 370 -16.11 -23.11 -36.78
CA GLY A 370 -16.62 -23.67 -38.03
C GLY A 370 -18.07 -23.26 -38.34
N PRO A 371 -18.66 -23.78 -39.44
CA PRO A 371 -20.06 -23.52 -39.79
C PRO A 371 -21.01 -24.25 -38.82
N MET A 372 -21.34 -23.60 -37.71
CA MET A 372 -22.17 -24.17 -36.65
C MET A 372 -23.64 -24.26 -37.10
N ILE A 373 -24.09 -25.46 -37.48
CA ILE A 373 -25.49 -25.72 -37.82
C ILE A 373 -26.33 -25.59 -36.54
N LEU A 374 -27.15 -24.54 -36.45
CA LEU A 374 -27.97 -24.19 -35.30
C LEU A 374 -29.27 -25.04 -35.27
N ALA A 375 -29.12 -26.36 -35.25
CA ALA A 375 -30.21 -27.35 -35.30
C ALA A 375 -29.98 -28.48 -34.27
N GLY A 376 -30.03 -28.14 -32.98
CA GLY A 376 -29.94 -29.11 -31.89
C GLY A 376 -30.91 -28.75 -30.77
N ARG A 377 -31.96 -29.56 -30.56
CA ARG A 377 -32.86 -29.43 -29.41
C ARG A 377 -32.07 -29.70 -28.13
N LEU A 378 -31.80 -28.67 -27.33
CA LEU A 378 -31.21 -28.84 -26.00
C LEU A 378 -32.10 -29.73 -25.13
N HIS A 379 -31.50 -30.70 -24.44
CA HIS A 379 -32.24 -31.80 -23.84
C HIS A 379 -33.22 -31.34 -22.75
N GLN A 380 -34.45 -31.83 -22.83
CA GLN A 380 -35.62 -31.45 -22.02
C GLN A 380 -35.57 -31.95 -20.55
N GLN A 381 -34.39 -32.20 -19.99
CA GLN A 381 -34.19 -32.95 -18.74
C GLN A 381 -33.68 -32.14 -17.52
N LEU A 382 -33.49 -30.82 -17.64
CA LEU A 382 -33.10 -29.96 -16.50
C LEU A 382 -34.20 -28.98 -16.03
N TYR A 383 -35.34 -28.91 -16.73
CA TYR A 383 -36.44 -28.01 -16.39
C TYR A 383 -37.58 -28.72 -15.64
N ALA A 384 -37.29 -29.16 -14.41
CA ALA A 384 -38.24 -29.88 -13.56
C ALA A 384 -38.99 -29.00 -12.53
N PHE A 385 -38.71 -27.68 -12.47
CA PHE A 385 -39.19 -26.82 -11.37
C PHE A 385 -39.77 -25.44 -11.74
N LEU A 386 -39.84 -25.08 -13.02
CA LEU A 386 -40.50 -23.83 -13.46
C LEU A 386 -41.42 -24.10 -14.65
N VAL A 387 -42.73 -24.03 -14.41
CA VAL A 387 -43.78 -24.14 -15.43
C VAL A 387 -44.14 -22.73 -15.91
N SER A 388 -43.32 -22.19 -16.82
CA SER A 388 -43.67 -21.01 -17.62
C SER A 388 -42.83 -20.95 -18.88
N ILE A 389 -43.44 -20.45 -19.97
CA ILE A 389 -42.76 -20.23 -21.24
C ILE A 389 -42.04 -18.88 -21.15
N PHE A 390 -40.71 -18.89 -21.20
CA PHE A 390 -39.93 -17.66 -21.36
C PHE A 390 -40.18 -17.08 -22.76
N SER A 391 -40.39 -15.76 -22.84
CA SER A 391 -40.62 -15.00 -24.07
C SER A 391 -39.64 -13.82 -24.15
N ASN A 392 -39.66 -13.05 -25.23
CA ASN A 392 -39.13 -11.68 -25.24
C ASN A 392 -40.23 -10.61 -25.05
N GLU A 393 -41.52 -11.01 -25.03
CA GLU A 393 -42.61 -10.10 -24.72
C GLU A 393 -42.76 -9.88 -23.21
N SER A 394 -42.63 -8.61 -22.80
CA SER A 394 -42.71 -8.17 -21.39
C SER A 394 -44.06 -8.44 -20.73
N THR A 395 -45.13 -8.49 -21.52
CA THR A 395 -46.52 -8.80 -21.13
C THR A 395 -46.76 -10.28 -20.87
N VAL A 396 -45.88 -11.17 -21.36
CA VAL A 396 -46.01 -12.63 -21.29
C VAL A 396 -45.05 -13.23 -20.25
N ASN A 397 -43.96 -12.53 -19.92
CA ASN A 397 -42.92 -13.02 -19.02
C ASN A 397 -43.26 -12.96 -17.53
N ALA A 398 -43.00 -14.07 -16.83
CA ALA A 398 -43.06 -14.13 -15.36
C ALA A 398 -41.74 -13.69 -14.66
N CYS A 399 -40.60 -13.71 -15.36
CA CYS A 399 -39.29 -13.44 -14.79
C CYS A 399 -39.01 -11.93 -14.71
N LYS A 400 -38.95 -11.38 -13.48
CA LYS A 400 -38.76 -9.94 -13.22
C LYS A 400 -37.33 -9.56 -12.79
N CYS A 401 -36.33 -10.42 -12.99
CA CYS A 401 -34.99 -10.22 -12.45
C CYS A 401 -34.23 -9.04 -13.09
N PHE A 402 -34.30 -8.89 -14.41
CA PHE A 402 -33.56 -7.86 -15.16
C PHE A 402 -34.44 -7.18 -16.24
N PRO A 403 -35.52 -6.47 -15.85
CA PRO A 403 -36.51 -5.96 -16.79
C PRO A 403 -35.91 -5.02 -17.83
N ASN A 404 -34.96 -4.16 -17.45
CA ASN A 404 -34.35 -3.17 -18.35
C ASN A 404 -33.48 -3.76 -19.48
N LEU A 405 -33.18 -5.07 -19.44
CA LEU A 405 -32.36 -5.76 -20.45
C LEU A 405 -33.16 -6.77 -21.30
N PHE A 406 -34.17 -7.41 -20.71
CA PHE A 406 -34.93 -8.53 -21.30
C PHE A 406 -36.47 -8.40 -21.16
N GLY A 407 -36.97 -7.27 -20.66
CA GLY A 407 -38.39 -7.07 -20.30
C GLY A 407 -38.97 -5.69 -20.61
N VAL A 408 -38.22 -4.83 -21.32
CA VAL A 408 -38.66 -3.60 -22.01
C VAL A 408 -37.66 -3.33 -23.16
N PRO A 409 -37.94 -2.41 -24.10
CA PRO A 409 -36.89 -1.92 -25.01
C PRO A 409 -35.65 -1.46 -24.22
N ARG A 410 -34.45 -1.90 -24.65
CA ARG A 410 -33.18 -1.60 -23.99
C ARG A 410 -32.94 -0.07 -24.01
N LEU A 411 -33.08 0.58 -22.86
CA LEU A 411 -32.80 2.02 -22.73
C LEU A 411 -31.28 2.27 -22.62
N PRO A 412 -30.74 3.36 -23.20
CA PRO A 412 -29.34 3.73 -23.03
C PRO A 412 -29.01 3.93 -21.55
N ILE A 413 -27.95 3.31 -21.04
CA ILE A 413 -27.57 3.46 -19.64
C ILE A 413 -26.67 4.68 -19.40
N ALA A 414 -26.88 5.35 -18.27
CA ALA A 414 -26.17 6.56 -17.86
C ALA A 414 -24.72 6.30 -17.40
N VAL A 415 -23.87 5.93 -18.36
CA VAL A 415 -22.43 5.65 -18.21
C VAL A 415 -21.66 6.29 -19.37
N GLN A 416 -20.51 6.92 -19.09
CA GLN A 416 -19.64 7.52 -20.11
C GLN A 416 -18.24 6.92 -20.08
N VAL A 417 -17.60 6.78 -21.25
CA VAL A 417 -16.16 6.46 -21.35
C VAL A 417 -15.35 7.73 -21.06
N PHE A 418 -14.41 7.65 -20.12
CA PHE A 418 -13.56 8.77 -19.71
C PHE A 418 -12.08 8.40 -19.72
N ARG A 419 -11.19 9.40 -19.81
CA ARG A 419 -9.74 9.18 -19.74
C ARG A 419 -9.28 9.04 -18.29
N THR A 420 -8.59 7.95 -17.96
CA THR A 420 -8.02 7.76 -16.62
C THR A 420 -6.76 8.60 -16.41
N SER A 421 -6.59 9.12 -15.20
CA SER A 421 -5.41 9.90 -14.78
C SER A 421 -4.26 9.03 -14.23
N ASN A 422 -4.49 7.73 -14.02
CA ASN A 422 -3.54 6.78 -13.43
C ASN A 422 -2.98 5.74 -14.42
N GLY A 423 -2.90 6.10 -15.71
CA GLY A 423 -2.21 5.32 -16.73
C GLY A 423 -2.98 4.13 -17.33
N ARG A 424 -4.14 3.73 -16.75
CA ARG A 424 -5.03 2.65 -17.26
C ARG A 424 -5.79 3.02 -18.55
N ASN A 425 -5.23 3.87 -19.40
CA ASN A 425 -5.86 4.39 -20.61
C ASN A 425 -7.27 4.97 -20.33
N ASN A 426 -8.35 4.30 -20.73
CA ASN A 426 -9.73 4.75 -20.58
C ASN A 426 -10.45 3.96 -19.47
N GLY A 427 -11.55 4.52 -18.95
CA GLY A 427 -12.40 3.89 -17.94
C GLY A 427 -13.88 4.17 -18.18
N LEU A 428 -14.77 3.49 -17.46
CA LEU A 428 -16.20 3.82 -17.37
C LEU A 428 -16.50 4.66 -16.14
N GLN A 429 -17.32 5.70 -16.29
CA GLN A 429 -17.80 6.51 -15.17
C GLN A 429 -19.33 6.48 -15.10
N ALA A 430 -19.86 6.18 -13.91
CA ALA A 430 -21.30 6.24 -13.64
C ALA A 430 -21.76 7.70 -13.63
N LEU A 431 -22.82 8.04 -14.38
CA LEU A 431 -23.35 9.40 -14.45
C LEU A 431 -24.47 9.63 -13.41
N VAL A 432 -25.14 8.54 -13.04
CA VAL A 432 -26.10 8.43 -11.91
C VAL A 432 -25.61 7.39 -10.92
N SER A 433 -26.25 7.28 -9.75
CA SER A 433 -25.95 6.21 -8.80
C SER A 433 -26.69 4.92 -9.20
N PHE A 434 -26.02 3.76 -9.11
CA PHE A 434 -26.62 2.45 -9.36
C PHE A 434 -26.77 1.68 -8.05
N GLU A 435 -28.01 1.30 -7.70
CA GLU A 435 -28.28 0.52 -6.50
C GLU A 435 -27.67 -0.89 -6.57
N ARG A 436 -27.53 -1.54 -5.42
CA ARG A 436 -26.93 -2.89 -5.34
C ARG A 436 -27.86 -3.91 -5.99
N GLY A 437 -27.37 -4.63 -6.99
CA GLY A 437 -28.16 -5.56 -7.81
C GLY A 437 -28.68 -4.96 -9.11
N THR A 438 -28.54 -3.65 -9.36
CA THR A 438 -28.86 -3.07 -10.67
C THR A 438 -27.91 -3.62 -11.74
N ALA A 439 -28.45 -4.25 -12.79
CA ALA A 439 -27.68 -4.63 -13.96
C ALA A 439 -27.30 -3.37 -14.77
N ILE A 440 -26.01 -3.24 -15.07
CA ILE A 440 -25.38 -2.10 -15.75
C ILE A 440 -25.31 -2.36 -17.26
N GLY A 441 -25.03 -3.59 -17.68
CA GLY A 441 -24.97 -3.96 -19.08
C GLY A 441 -24.54 -5.40 -19.29
N GLU A 442 -24.79 -5.93 -20.48
CA GLU A 442 -24.30 -7.24 -20.90
C GLU A 442 -22.86 -7.13 -21.43
N PHE A 443 -22.00 -8.08 -21.07
CA PHE A 443 -20.65 -8.21 -21.58
C PHE A 443 -20.66 -8.95 -22.92
N VAL A 444 -20.60 -8.19 -24.01
CA VAL A 444 -20.71 -8.72 -25.38
C VAL A 444 -19.44 -8.50 -26.20
N GLY A 445 -19.12 -9.41 -27.10
CA GLY A 445 -17.92 -9.38 -27.94
C GLY A 445 -17.88 -10.53 -28.94
N LEU A 446 -16.69 -10.89 -29.40
CA LEU A 446 -16.47 -12.07 -30.24
C LEU A 446 -16.42 -13.34 -29.37
N ILE A 447 -17.41 -14.24 -29.53
CA ILE A 447 -17.40 -15.59 -28.96
C ILE A 447 -16.44 -16.47 -29.77
N THR A 448 -15.36 -16.87 -29.14
CA THR A 448 -14.25 -17.61 -29.74
C THR A 448 -13.69 -18.65 -28.76
N LYS A 449 -12.54 -19.22 -29.05
CA LYS A 449 -11.79 -20.17 -28.22
C LYS A 449 -10.30 -20.01 -28.50
N ASP A 450 -9.46 -20.57 -27.63
CA ASP A 450 -8.02 -20.73 -27.83
C ASP A 450 -7.26 -19.41 -28.10
N ILE A 451 -7.77 -18.27 -27.61
CA ILE A 451 -7.02 -17.01 -27.53
C ILE A 451 -6.15 -17.02 -26.27
N GLU A 452 -4.85 -16.88 -26.49
CA GLU A 452 -3.82 -16.72 -25.45
C GLU A 452 -3.29 -15.28 -25.39
N GLU A 453 -2.63 -14.93 -24.29
CA GLU A 453 -1.90 -13.67 -24.05
C GLU A 453 -2.70 -12.36 -24.27
N GLN A 454 -4.04 -12.43 -24.25
CA GLN A 454 -4.96 -11.27 -24.35
C GLN A 454 -6.09 -11.33 -23.31
N ASP A 455 -6.66 -10.16 -23.00
CA ASP A 455 -7.80 -10.01 -22.09
C ASP A 455 -9.10 -10.59 -22.70
N VAL A 456 -9.54 -11.77 -22.22
CA VAL A 456 -10.73 -12.50 -22.68
C VAL A 456 -11.57 -13.01 -21.52
N MET A 457 -12.90 -12.95 -21.65
CA MET A 457 -13.84 -13.45 -20.63
C MET A 457 -14.13 -14.94 -20.82
N ASP A 458 -13.53 -15.78 -20.00
CA ASP A 458 -13.74 -17.24 -20.00
C ASP A 458 -15.10 -17.64 -19.42
N SER A 459 -15.77 -18.58 -20.09
CA SER A 459 -16.99 -19.22 -19.59
C SER A 459 -17.19 -20.65 -20.09
N GLN A 460 -18.25 -21.31 -19.59
CA GLN A 460 -18.54 -22.71 -19.88
C GLN A 460 -20.06 -22.95 -19.91
N VAL A 461 -20.53 -23.64 -20.96
CA VAL A 461 -21.92 -24.10 -21.12
C VAL A 461 -21.91 -25.57 -21.54
N GLY A 462 -22.68 -26.41 -20.85
CA GLY A 462 -22.78 -27.84 -21.18
C GLY A 462 -21.43 -28.58 -21.20
N GLY A 463 -20.47 -28.15 -20.37
CA GLY A 463 -19.11 -28.68 -20.32
C GLY A 463 -18.14 -28.09 -21.37
N ARG A 464 -18.63 -27.40 -22.41
CA ARG A 464 -17.76 -26.75 -23.42
C ARG A 464 -17.32 -25.37 -22.93
N ARG A 465 -16.01 -25.12 -22.93
CA ARG A 465 -15.43 -23.79 -22.69
C ARG A 465 -15.60 -22.90 -23.93
N TYR A 466 -15.75 -21.60 -23.71
CA TYR A 466 -15.71 -20.56 -24.73
C TYR A 466 -15.22 -19.26 -24.11
N GLN A 467 -14.77 -18.33 -24.95
CA GLN A 467 -14.19 -17.06 -24.54
C GLN A 467 -14.93 -15.92 -25.22
N ILE A 468 -15.15 -14.79 -24.53
CA ILE A 468 -15.66 -13.55 -25.15
C ILE A 468 -14.52 -12.52 -25.20
N TRP A 469 -14.04 -12.22 -26.40
CA TRP A 469 -13.01 -11.21 -26.65
C TRP A 469 -13.65 -9.92 -27.15
N GLN A 470 -13.39 -8.80 -26.46
CA GLN A 470 -13.94 -7.48 -26.83
C GLN A 470 -12.98 -6.66 -27.71
N GLY A 471 -11.99 -7.31 -28.34
CA GLY A 471 -10.83 -6.74 -29.03
C GLY A 471 -11.05 -5.40 -29.73
N LYS A 472 -11.59 -5.44 -30.95
CA LYS A 472 -12.04 -4.26 -31.71
C LYS A 472 -13.58 -4.14 -31.81
N GLN A 473 -14.30 -5.01 -31.12
CA GLN A 473 -15.76 -5.13 -31.22
C GLN A 473 -16.35 -5.54 -29.87
N GLY A 474 -17.44 -4.90 -29.44
CA GLY A 474 -18.07 -5.13 -28.14
C GLY A 474 -18.97 -3.96 -27.76
N ASN A 475 -19.23 -3.72 -26.48
CA ASN A 475 -19.92 -2.50 -26.05
C ASN A 475 -19.11 -1.77 -24.95
N PHE A 476 -19.71 -0.76 -24.32
CA PHE A 476 -19.07 0.04 -23.27
C PHE A 476 -18.46 -0.79 -22.12
N THR A 477 -18.98 -1.99 -21.82
CA THR A 477 -18.46 -2.85 -20.74
C THR A 477 -16.95 -3.14 -20.86
N ARG A 478 -16.40 -3.09 -22.08
CA ARG A 478 -14.98 -3.18 -22.40
C ARG A 478 -14.08 -2.18 -21.67
N PHE A 479 -14.60 -1.00 -21.33
CA PHE A 479 -13.83 0.05 -20.67
C PHE A 479 -13.96 0.03 -19.13
N ALA A 480 -14.58 -1.01 -18.55
CA ALA A 480 -14.53 -1.20 -17.11
C ALA A 480 -13.10 -1.53 -16.68
N ASN A 481 -12.62 -0.88 -15.61
CA ASN A 481 -11.26 -1.12 -15.12
C ASN A 481 -11.22 -2.12 -13.97
N HIS A 482 -10.09 -2.80 -13.82
CA HIS A 482 -9.83 -3.67 -12.67
C HIS A 482 -9.76 -2.88 -11.35
N SER A 483 -10.29 -3.48 -10.28
CA SER A 483 -10.04 -3.07 -8.89
C SER A 483 -10.11 -4.26 -7.94
N CYS A 484 -9.12 -4.39 -7.06
CA CYS A 484 -9.11 -5.33 -5.93
C CYS A 484 -10.16 -5.00 -4.85
N LYS A 485 -10.87 -3.87 -4.99
CA LYS A 485 -12.04 -3.46 -4.21
C LYS A 485 -13.10 -2.94 -5.19
N PRO A 486 -13.78 -3.83 -5.91
CA PRO A 486 -14.67 -3.46 -7.01
C PRO A 486 -16.01 -2.92 -6.51
N ASN A 487 -16.62 -2.03 -7.30
CA ASN A 487 -18.00 -1.56 -7.11
C ASN A 487 -19.00 -2.20 -8.09
N ALA A 488 -18.54 -3.11 -8.97
CA ALA A 488 -19.37 -4.01 -9.76
C ALA A 488 -18.91 -5.50 -9.65
N GLN A 489 -19.63 -6.42 -10.26
CA GLN A 489 -19.19 -7.79 -10.58
C GLN A 489 -19.87 -8.31 -11.85
N PHE A 490 -19.35 -9.40 -12.42
CA PHE A 490 -20.03 -10.13 -13.48
C PHE A 490 -20.87 -11.28 -12.91
N GLU A 491 -22.11 -11.39 -13.36
CA GLU A 491 -23.05 -12.46 -13.04
C GLU A 491 -23.38 -13.26 -14.29
N LYS A 492 -23.54 -14.58 -14.17
CA LYS A 492 -23.89 -15.46 -15.29
C LYS A 492 -25.38 -15.82 -15.21
N PHE A 493 -26.15 -15.42 -16.22
CA PHE A 493 -27.61 -15.54 -16.27
C PHE A 493 -28.02 -16.35 -17.50
N VAL A 494 -29.00 -17.25 -17.39
CA VAL A 494 -29.50 -18.04 -18.53
C VAL A 494 -30.88 -17.53 -18.93
N TRP A 495 -31.01 -17.07 -20.17
CA TRP A 495 -32.24 -16.55 -20.77
C TRP A 495 -32.55 -17.26 -22.08
N LEU A 496 -33.78 -17.75 -22.26
CA LEU A 496 -34.21 -18.49 -23.46
C LEU A 496 -33.31 -19.69 -23.89
N GLY A 497 -32.46 -20.19 -22.99
CA GLY A 497 -31.49 -21.25 -23.25
C GLY A 497 -30.05 -20.77 -23.55
N THR A 498 -29.85 -19.46 -23.74
CA THR A 498 -28.56 -18.80 -23.93
C THR A 498 -27.96 -18.35 -22.60
N GLN A 499 -26.64 -18.46 -22.43
CA GLN A 499 -25.93 -17.91 -21.25
C GLN A 499 -25.42 -16.50 -21.56
N HIS A 500 -25.92 -15.53 -20.81
CA HIS A 500 -25.52 -14.12 -20.84
C HIS A 500 -24.61 -13.82 -19.64
N ILE A 501 -23.71 -12.84 -19.80
CA ILE A 501 -22.81 -12.38 -18.73
C ILE A 501 -23.14 -10.91 -18.45
N LEU A 502 -23.66 -10.60 -17.27
CA LEU A 502 -24.16 -9.28 -16.91
C LEU A 502 -23.22 -8.59 -15.92
N MET A 503 -22.84 -7.34 -16.19
CA MET A 503 -22.19 -6.48 -15.20
C MET A 503 -23.25 -5.95 -14.23
N VAL A 504 -23.11 -6.23 -12.94
CA VAL A 504 -24.08 -5.89 -11.88
C VAL A 504 -23.43 -5.02 -10.81
N SER A 505 -24.13 -3.97 -10.39
CA SER A 505 -23.70 -3.01 -9.37
C SER A 505 -23.64 -3.62 -7.97
N LYS A 506 -22.56 -3.33 -7.22
CA LYS A 506 -22.46 -3.58 -5.76
C LYS A 506 -23.00 -2.43 -4.91
N GLY A 507 -23.46 -1.35 -5.54
CA GLY A 507 -23.66 -0.02 -4.98
C GLY A 507 -22.59 0.93 -5.54
N ILE A 508 -22.97 1.77 -6.50
CA ILE A 508 -22.08 2.71 -7.21
C ILE A 508 -22.65 4.12 -7.05
N GLU A 509 -21.81 5.08 -6.65
CA GLU A 509 -22.21 6.49 -6.52
C GLU A 509 -22.00 7.26 -7.84
N ALA A 510 -22.90 8.21 -8.14
CA ALA A 510 -22.78 9.10 -9.29
C ALA A 510 -21.41 9.82 -9.33
N GLY A 511 -20.74 9.75 -10.48
CA GLY A 511 -19.41 10.32 -10.68
C GLY A 511 -18.24 9.40 -10.26
N THR A 512 -18.48 8.18 -9.78
CA THR A 512 -17.41 7.20 -9.53
C THR A 512 -17.04 6.38 -10.77
N GLU A 513 -15.80 5.88 -10.84
CA GLU A 513 -15.39 4.91 -11.85
C GLU A 513 -16.10 3.56 -11.60
N ILE A 514 -16.63 2.95 -12.66
CA ILE A 514 -17.17 1.59 -12.60
C ILE A 514 -15.99 0.63 -12.73
N THR A 515 -15.73 -0.09 -11.65
CA THR A 515 -14.64 -1.06 -11.54
C THR A 515 -15.20 -2.45 -11.25
N VAL A 516 -14.81 -3.38 -12.10
CA VAL A 516 -15.03 -4.81 -11.90
C VAL A 516 -13.79 -5.41 -11.26
N ASP A 517 -13.97 -6.53 -10.58
CA ASP A 517 -12.86 -7.39 -10.23
C ASP A 517 -12.86 -8.55 -11.20
N TYR A 518 -11.69 -8.82 -11.76
CA TYR A 518 -11.45 -9.93 -12.68
C TYR A 518 -10.97 -11.14 -11.86
N THR A 519 -11.49 -11.33 -10.64
CA THR A 519 -10.84 -12.17 -9.62
C THR A 519 -10.73 -13.62 -10.07
N GLU A 520 -9.54 -14.18 -9.91
CA GLU A 520 -9.17 -15.60 -9.95
C GLU A 520 -9.71 -16.45 -11.11
N SER A 521 -11.02 -16.64 -11.31
CA SER A 521 -11.56 -17.51 -12.36
C SER A 521 -11.31 -17.04 -13.80
N TYR A 522 -11.18 -15.72 -14.01
CA TYR A 522 -10.73 -15.11 -15.27
C TYR A 522 -9.23 -15.30 -15.52
N TRP A 523 -8.48 -15.58 -14.46
CA TRP A 523 -7.01 -15.52 -14.43
C TRP A 523 -6.35 -16.89 -14.21
N ARG A 524 -7.05 -17.86 -13.61
CA ARG A 524 -6.60 -19.23 -13.29
C ARG A 524 -6.69 -20.11 -14.52
N GLY A 525 -5.53 -20.49 -15.06
CA GLY A 525 -5.44 -21.39 -16.20
C GLY A 525 -5.15 -20.71 -17.54
N LEU A 526 -4.89 -19.40 -17.55
CA LEU A 526 -4.05 -18.80 -18.59
C LEU A 526 -2.59 -19.13 -18.28
N ASP A 527 -1.81 -19.53 -19.29
CA ASP A 527 -0.36 -19.81 -19.16
C ASP A 527 0.47 -18.52 -19.10
N LYS A 528 0.20 -17.73 -18.07
CA LYS A 528 0.85 -16.45 -17.78
C LYS A 528 2.34 -16.62 -17.57
N LYS A 529 3.15 -16.14 -18.50
CA LYS A 529 4.60 -16.07 -18.34
C LYS A 529 4.99 -14.81 -17.57
N CYS A 530 6.01 -14.91 -16.74
CA CYS A 530 6.74 -13.78 -16.18
C CYS A 530 8.25 -14.02 -16.34
N LEU A 531 9.08 -13.02 -16.04
CA LEU A 531 10.53 -13.17 -16.16
C LEU A 531 11.10 -13.82 -14.89
N CYS A 532 12.11 -14.70 -15.03
CA CYS A 532 12.73 -15.45 -13.95
C CYS A 532 13.07 -14.59 -12.72
N ALA A 533 13.70 -13.43 -12.93
CA ALA A 533 14.01 -12.50 -11.84
C ALA A 533 12.74 -11.92 -11.18
N SER A 534 11.73 -11.55 -11.97
CA SER A 534 10.42 -11.10 -11.46
C SER A 534 9.70 -12.20 -10.65
N TYR A 535 9.83 -13.48 -11.03
CA TYR A 535 9.31 -14.61 -10.25
C TYR A 535 9.97 -14.68 -8.87
N LEU A 536 11.31 -14.72 -8.83
CA LEU A 536 12.11 -14.81 -7.61
C LEU A 536 11.81 -13.65 -6.64
N PHE A 537 11.81 -12.40 -7.13
CA PHE A 537 11.52 -11.24 -6.30
C PHE A 537 10.04 -11.16 -5.87
N THR A 538 9.10 -11.66 -6.69
CA THR A 538 7.70 -11.79 -6.26
C THR A 538 7.54 -12.85 -5.16
N ARG A 539 8.28 -13.96 -5.24
CA ARG A 539 8.31 -14.98 -4.16
C ARG A 539 8.87 -14.44 -2.85
N LEU A 540 10.00 -13.72 -2.88
CA LEU A 540 10.52 -13.03 -1.67
C LEU A 540 9.46 -12.10 -1.07
N LYS A 541 8.76 -11.33 -1.90
CA LYS A 541 7.70 -10.42 -1.46
C LYS A 541 6.51 -11.14 -0.83
N GLN A 542 6.13 -12.30 -1.37
CA GLN A 542 5.10 -13.15 -0.76
C GLN A 542 5.55 -13.72 0.59
N ALA A 543 6.84 -14.07 0.72
CA ALA A 543 7.49 -14.47 1.97
C ALA A 543 7.93 -13.30 2.88
N GLY A 544 7.19 -12.17 2.83
CA GLY A 544 7.34 -11.04 3.75
C GLY A 544 8.40 -9.99 3.38
N THR A 545 9.37 -10.28 2.52
CA THR A 545 10.44 -9.33 2.16
C THR A 545 9.89 -8.05 1.53
N ARG A 546 10.30 -6.87 2.01
CA ARG A 546 10.07 -5.57 1.33
C ARG A 546 11.37 -4.91 0.88
N ARG A 547 12.52 -5.43 1.30
CA ARG A 547 13.85 -4.85 1.05
C ARG A 547 14.85 -5.94 0.66
N ILE A 548 15.68 -5.65 -0.33
CA ILE A 548 16.87 -6.44 -0.66
C ILE A 548 18.09 -5.55 -0.43
N TYR A 549 19.03 -6.05 0.37
CA TYR A 549 20.30 -5.40 0.68
C TYR A 549 21.36 -5.86 -0.31
N GLY A 550 22.35 -5.02 -0.63
CA GLY A 550 23.42 -5.46 -1.52
C GLY A 550 24.34 -4.36 -2.04
N VAL A 551 25.22 -4.75 -2.96
CA VAL A 551 26.11 -3.87 -3.71
C VAL A 551 25.96 -4.21 -5.20
N PRO A 552 25.78 -3.21 -6.10
CA PRO A 552 25.62 -3.46 -7.52
C PRO A 552 26.97 -3.80 -8.19
N GLY A 553 27.04 -4.96 -8.84
CA GLY A 553 28.08 -5.30 -9.84
C GLY A 553 27.47 -5.68 -11.18
N ASP A 554 28.28 -5.76 -12.24
CA ASP A 554 27.81 -5.91 -13.63
C ASP A 554 26.90 -7.13 -13.85
N PHE A 555 27.24 -8.27 -13.24
CA PHE A 555 26.41 -9.48 -13.28
C PHE A 555 25.06 -9.36 -12.55
N THR A 556 24.88 -8.35 -11.67
CA THR A 556 23.62 -8.10 -10.94
C THR A 556 22.71 -7.05 -11.60
N LEU A 557 23.25 -6.14 -12.41
CA LEU A 557 22.54 -4.91 -12.83
C LEU A 557 21.18 -5.21 -13.48
N ARG A 558 21.16 -6.19 -14.39
CA ARG A 558 19.93 -6.66 -15.06
C ARG A 558 18.88 -7.16 -14.06
N ALA A 559 19.29 -7.88 -13.02
CA ALA A 559 18.36 -8.37 -12.00
C ALA A 559 17.83 -7.23 -11.12
N LEU A 560 18.68 -6.25 -10.77
CA LEU A 560 18.29 -5.10 -9.95
C LEU A 560 17.16 -4.27 -10.58
N ASP A 561 17.09 -4.18 -11.91
CA ASP A 561 15.96 -3.54 -12.62
C ASP A 561 14.59 -4.17 -12.31
N HIS A 562 14.53 -5.44 -11.92
CA HIS A 562 13.29 -6.15 -11.56
C HIS A 562 12.90 -6.00 -10.09
N VAL A 563 13.81 -5.57 -9.21
CA VAL A 563 13.54 -5.43 -7.77
C VAL A 563 12.45 -4.37 -7.50
N PRO A 564 12.56 -3.11 -8.01
CA PRO A 564 11.49 -2.11 -7.86
C PRO A 564 10.20 -2.51 -8.58
N ARG A 565 10.31 -3.13 -9.77
CA ARG A 565 9.15 -3.58 -10.58
C ARG A 565 8.32 -4.64 -9.85
N SER A 566 8.97 -5.49 -9.06
CA SER A 566 8.30 -6.48 -8.20
C SER A 566 7.67 -5.83 -6.95
N GLY A 567 8.01 -4.57 -6.64
CA GLY A 567 7.56 -3.85 -5.44
C GLY A 567 8.35 -4.23 -4.18
N ILE A 568 9.67 -4.40 -4.34
CA ILE A 568 10.67 -4.48 -3.27
C ILE A 568 11.61 -3.26 -3.43
N GLN A 569 12.07 -2.67 -2.33
CA GLN A 569 13.08 -1.61 -2.36
C GLN A 569 14.50 -2.20 -2.36
N PHE A 570 15.36 -1.75 -3.28
CA PHE A 570 16.80 -2.03 -3.18
C PHE A 570 17.47 -1.06 -2.18
N VAL A 571 18.25 -1.64 -1.27
CA VAL A 571 19.09 -0.94 -0.30
C VAL A 571 20.54 -1.22 -0.66
N GLY A 572 21.11 -0.35 -1.50
CA GLY A 572 22.55 -0.29 -1.71
C GLY A 572 23.24 0.08 -0.39
N CYS A 573 24.07 -0.83 0.11
CA CYS A 573 24.90 -0.69 1.31
C CYS A 573 26.33 -0.27 0.93
N CYS A 574 27.18 0.03 1.92
CA CYS A 574 28.54 0.46 1.65
C CYS A 574 29.50 -0.68 1.26
N ASN A 575 29.22 -1.92 1.68
CA ASN A 575 29.89 -3.14 1.23
C ASN A 575 28.96 -4.36 1.42
N GLU A 576 29.34 -5.52 0.90
CA GLU A 576 28.55 -6.74 0.94
C GLU A 576 28.49 -7.41 2.32
N LEU A 577 29.50 -7.19 3.19
CA LEU A 577 29.47 -7.65 4.59
C LEU A 577 28.35 -6.96 5.36
N ASN A 578 28.31 -5.62 5.29
CA ASN A 578 27.27 -4.80 5.87
C ASN A 578 25.89 -5.13 5.27
N ALA A 579 25.82 -5.36 3.95
CA ALA A 579 24.58 -5.80 3.30
C ALA A 579 24.06 -7.13 3.86
N GLY A 580 24.95 -8.10 4.10
CA GLY A 580 24.60 -9.37 4.74
C GLY A 580 24.09 -9.18 6.17
N TYR A 581 24.79 -8.40 7.00
CA TYR A 581 24.34 -8.09 8.36
C TYR A 581 23.04 -7.28 8.41
N ALA A 582 22.78 -6.42 7.42
CA ALA A 582 21.49 -5.75 7.29
C ALA A 582 20.36 -6.71 6.88
N ALA A 583 20.63 -7.70 6.02
CA ALA A 583 19.69 -8.77 5.69
C ALA A 583 19.42 -9.71 6.88
N ASP A 584 20.44 -10.01 7.69
CA ASP A 584 20.36 -10.75 8.97
C ASP A 584 19.41 -10.05 9.96
N GLY A 585 19.66 -8.76 10.23
CA GLY A 585 18.79 -7.96 11.11
C GLY A 585 17.36 -7.86 10.58
N TYR A 586 17.20 -7.67 9.26
CA TYR A 586 15.87 -7.67 8.64
C TYR A 586 15.14 -9.01 8.86
N ALA A 587 15.84 -10.15 8.73
CA ALA A 587 15.27 -11.47 8.99
C ALA A 587 14.77 -11.62 10.45
N ARG A 588 15.58 -11.22 11.45
CA ARG A 588 15.21 -11.23 12.88
C ARG A 588 13.89 -10.46 13.11
N ALA A 589 13.83 -9.22 12.62
CA ALA A 589 12.67 -8.36 12.81
C ALA A 589 11.41 -8.82 12.04
N GLN A 590 11.55 -9.58 10.94
CA GLN A 590 10.41 -10.25 10.31
C GLN A 590 9.95 -11.46 11.11
N ARG A 591 10.86 -12.37 11.52
CA ARG A 591 10.51 -13.62 12.21
C ARG A 591 9.81 -13.43 13.55
N HIS A 592 10.13 -12.37 14.30
CA HIS A 592 9.41 -12.06 15.55
C HIS A 592 7.92 -11.72 15.34
N ARG A 593 7.51 -11.24 14.15
CA ARG A 593 6.15 -10.72 13.92
C ARG A 593 5.35 -11.46 12.86
N LEU A 594 6.01 -12.15 11.94
CA LEU A 594 5.40 -12.93 10.87
C LEU A 594 5.88 -14.38 10.95
N GLN A 595 4.96 -15.33 10.77
CA GLN A 595 5.30 -16.76 10.69
C GLN A 595 6.26 -17.02 9.51
N SER A 596 6.00 -16.42 8.35
CA SER A 596 6.90 -16.40 7.20
C SER A 596 7.58 -15.03 7.05
N GLY A 597 8.90 -15.04 6.89
CA GLY A 597 9.71 -13.83 6.76
C GLY A 597 11.12 -14.15 6.30
N LEU A 598 11.55 -13.54 5.20
CA LEU A 598 12.88 -13.72 4.62
C LEU A 598 13.69 -12.41 4.66
N GLY A 599 14.93 -12.51 5.15
CA GLY A 599 15.99 -11.57 4.81
C GLY A 599 16.49 -11.86 3.40
N ALA A 600 16.94 -10.83 2.67
CA ALA A 600 17.40 -10.99 1.30
C ALA A 600 18.61 -10.11 0.98
N LEU A 601 19.64 -10.74 0.45
CA LEU A 601 20.92 -10.18 0.06
C LEU A 601 21.13 -10.40 -1.45
N ILE A 602 21.67 -9.41 -2.16
CA ILE A 602 22.15 -9.57 -3.54
C ILE A 602 23.59 -9.08 -3.67
N THR A 603 24.47 -9.91 -4.24
CA THR A 603 25.88 -9.60 -4.48
C THR A 603 26.30 -9.95 -5.90
N THR A 604 27.40 -9.35 -6.38
CA THR A 604 28.06 -9.80 -7.61
C THR A 604 28.95 -11.03 -7.36
N TYR A 605 29.18 -11.80 -8.42
CA TYR A 605 29.98 -13.02 -8.41
C TYR A 605 31.42 -12.81 -7.88
N GLY A 606 31.94 -13.79 -7.17
CA GLY A 606 33.27 -13.83 -6.58
C GLY A 606 33.49 -12.78 -5.49
N VAL A 607 33.76 -11.54 -5.87
CA VAL A 607 34.23 -10.49 -4.95
C VAL A 607 33.20 -10.09 -3.91
N GLY A 608 31.91 -10.02 -4.30
CA GLY A 608 30.85 -9.60 -3.39
C GLY A 608 30.38 -10.72 -2.46
N GLU A 609 30.19 -11.92 -3.01
CA GLU A 609 29.75 -13.09 -2.23
C GLU A 609 30.79 -13.55 -1.20
N LEU A 610 32.10 -13.51 -1.52
CA LEU A 610 33.15 -13.82 -0.54
C LEU A 610 33.23 -12.77 0.57
N SER A 611 32.96 -11.50 0.25
CA SER A 611 32.89 -10.42 1.25
C SER A 611 31.66 -10.56 2.16
N ALA A 612 30.54 -11.07 1.64
CA ALA A 612 29.35 -11.38 2.42
C ALA A 612 29.45 -12.67 3.26
N ALA A 613 30.38 -13.58 2.94
CA ALA A 613 30.41 -14.93 3.51
C ALA A 613 30.40 -14.98 5.05
N ASN A 614 31.10 -14.06 5.73
CA ASN A 614 31.07 -13.94 7.19
C ASN A 614 29.65 -13.64 7.71
N ALA A 615 28.92 -12.72 7.08
CA ALA A 615 27.55 -12.39 7.49
C ALA A 615 26.56 -13.54 7.20
N VAL A 616 26.70 -14.24 6.07
CA VAL A 616 25.83 -15.39 5.73
C VAL A 616 26.11 -16.58 6.66
N ALA A 617 27.38 -16.84 6.99
CA ALA A 617 27.75 -17.82 8.02
C ALA A 617 27.21 -17.44 9.41
N GLY A 618 27.22 -16.15 9.75
CA GLY A 618 26.54 -15.63 10.94
C GLY A 618 25.04 -15.92 10.95
N SER A 619 24.32 -15.62 9.87
CA SER A 619 22.90 -15.97 9.76
C SER A 619 22.64 -17.49 9.77
N TYR A 620 23.60 -18.32 9.36
CA TYR A 620 23.51 -19.78 9.48
C TYR A 620 23.64 -20.24 10.94
N ALA A 621 24.63 -19.72 11.68
CA ALA A 621 24.82 -20.01 13.10
C ALA A 621 23.68 -19.46 13.96
N GLU A 622 23.18 -18.27 13.64
CA GLU A 622 22.11 -17.58 14.37
C GLU A 622 20.69 -18.03 13.95
N HIS A 623 20.58 -19.05 13.08
CA HIS A 623 19.32 -19.66 12.62
C HIS A 623 18.35 -18.67 11.97
N LEU A 624 18.83 -17.95 10.94
CA LEU A 624 18.07 -16.94 10.21
C LEU A 624 17.89 -17.26 8.71
N PRO A 625 16.68 -17.10 8.16
CA PRO A 625 16.38 -17.41 6.76
C PRO A 625 16.78 -16.23 5.85
N VAL A 626 18.07 -16.15 5.52
CA VAL A 626 18.60 -15.16 4.56
C VAL A 626 18.78 -15.79 3.19
N VAL A 627 18.14 -15.22 2.17
CA VAL A 627 18.34 -15.61 0.78
C VAL A 627 19.48 -14.79 0.20
N HIS A 628 20.59 -15.45 -0.11
CA HIS A 628 21.75 -14.85 -0.78
C HIS A 628 21.64 -15.11 -2.28
N ILE A 629 21.29 -14.07 -3.03
CA ILE A 629 21.23 -14.08 -4.49
C ILE A 629 22.58 -13.59 -5.02
N VAL A 630 23.19 -14.35 -5.92
CA VAL A 630 24.42 -13.94 -6.62
C VAL A 630 24.12 -13.72 -8.09
N GLY A 631 24.35 -12.50 -8.57
CA GLY A 631 24.35 -12.23 -10.01
C GLY A 631 25.62 -12.83 -10.63
N THR A 632 25.47 -13.70 -11.62
CA THR A 632 26.58 -14.51 -12.16
C THR A 632 26.80 -14.33 -13.66
N PRO A 633 27.99 -14.71 -14.20
CA PRO A 633 28.22 -14.75 -15.63
C PRO A 633 27.18 -15.60 -16.36
N SER A 634 26.85 -15.17 -17.59
CA SER A 634 25.91 -15.87 -18.46
C SER A 634 26.34 -17.32 -18.75
N GLN A 635 25.40 -18.22 -18.99
CA GLN A 635 25.67 -19.65 -19.23
C GLN A 635 26.73 -19.84 -20.33
N LYS A 636 26.63 -19.04 -21.39
CA LYS A 636 27.61 -19.01 -22.50
C LYS A 636 29.01 -18.56 -22.07
N ALA A 637 29.12 -17.58 -21.18
CA ALA A 637 30.41 -17.14 -20.65
C ALA A 637 31.02 -18.21 -19.73
N ARG A 638 30.22 -18.80 -18.83
CA ARG A 638 30.61 -19.95 -17.99
C ARG A 638 31.20 -21.09 -18.83
N GLN A 639 30.53 -21.45 -19.93
CA GLN A 639 30.99 -22.48 -20.86
C GLN A 639 32.35 -22.13 -21.51
N VAL A 640 32.53 -20.91 -22.01
CA VAL A 640 33.79 -20.49 -22.63
C VAL A 640 34.97 -20.51 -21.65
N SER A 641 34.73 -20.20 -20.37
CA SER A 641 35.76 -20.27 -19.33
C SER A 641 36.08 -21.68 -18.83
N THR A 642 35.32 -22.70 -19.24
CA THR A 642 35.48 -24.10 -18.81
C THR A 642 35.89 -25.04 -19.95
N THR A 643 35.53 -24.75 -21.19
CA THR A 643 35.83 -25.64 -22.34
C THR A 643 37.22 -25.39 -22.94
N GLY A 644 38.05 -26.43 -22.96
CA GLY A 644 39.35 -26.42 -23.61
C GLY A 644 39.28 -26.69 -25.12
N ILE A 645 39.76 -25.78 -25.96
CA ILE A 645 39.79 -25.96 -27.42
C ILE A 645 40.98 -26.84 -27.82
N GLY A 646 40.71 -27.97 -28.49
CA GLY A 646 41.75 -28.85 -29.04
C GLY A 646 42.65 -29.50 -27.98
N GLY A 647 42.10 -29.85 -26.82
CA GLY A 647 42.84 -30.48 -25.71
C GLY A 647 43.74 -29.53 -24.92
N ARG A 648 43.76 -28.22 -25.26
CA ARG A 648 44.44 -27.19 -24.46
C ARG A 648 43.56 -26.80 -23.27
N ARG A 649 44.17 -26.31 -22.18
CA ARG A 649 43.41 -25.65 -21.09
C ARG A 649 42.61 -24.46 -21.63
N PRO A 650 41.48 -24.08 -20.99
CA PRO A 650 40.82 -22.81 -21.26
C PRO A 650 41.82 -21.64 -21.17
N HIS A 651 41.64 -20.65 -22.04
CA HIS A 651 42.55 -19.49 -22.18
C HIS A 651 41.79 -18.15 -22.14
N LEU A 652 40.48 -18.21 -21.91
CA LEU A 652 39.57 -17.07 -21.81
C LEU A 652 39.02 -17.09 -20.39
N HIS A 653 39.34 -16.04 -19.63
CA HIS A 653 38.98 -15.93 -18.22
C HIS A 653 37.95 -14.81 -18.05
N ILE A 654 37.01 -14.99 -17.12
CA ILE A 654 36.03 -13.97 -16.74
C ILE A 654 36.58 -13.22 -15.53
N HIS A 655 36.34 -11.91 -15.43
CA HIS A 655 36.66 -11.14 -14.22
C HIS A 655 35.86 -11.67 -13.01
N HIS A 656 36.37 -11.41 -11.81
CA HIS A 656 35.87 -11.98 -10.54
C HIS A 656 35.86 -13.53 -10.47
N THR A 657 36.61 -14.23 -11.33
CA THR A 657 36.92 -15.67 -11.16
C THR A 657 38.31 -15.88 -10.59
N LEU A 658 38.61 -17.11 -10.14
CA LEU A 658 39.98 -17.54 -9.79
C LEU A 658 40.88 -17.79 -11.02
N ALA A 659 40.41 -17.49 -12.24
CA ALA A 659 41.12 -17.72 -13.51
C ALA A 659 41.60 -19.17 -13.75
N ASP A 660 40.98 -20.15 -13.11
CA ASP A 660 41.39 -21.57 -13.10
C ASP A 660 40.29 -22.53 -13.60
N SER A 661 39.26 -21.99 -14.27
CA SER A 661 38.07 -22.70 -14.78
C SER A 661 37.10 -23.26 -13.73
N ARG A 662 37.27 -23.04 -12.42
CA ARG A 662 36.33 -23.54 -11.39
C ARG A 662 35.12 -22.63 -11.20
N ILE A 663 34.20 -22.66 -12.17
CA ILE A 663 32.98 -21.82 -12.23
C ILE A 663 31.89 -22.22 -11.19
N GLY A 664 32.18 -23.13 -10.25
CA GLY A 664 31.32 -23.45 -9.10
C GLY A 664 31.94 -23.16 -7.72
N VAL A 665 33.19 -22.69 -7.66
CA VAL A 665 34.00 -22.70 -6.42
C VAL A 665 33.44 -21.84 -5.28
N PHE A 666 32.80 -20.71 -5.59
CA PHE A 666 32.23 -19.85 -4.55
C PHE A 666 30.93 -20.43 -3.98
N ARG A 667 30.15 -21.13 -4.82
CA ARG A 667 29.01 -21.95 -4.38
C ARG A 667 29.44 -23.17 -3.56
N GLU A 668 30.56 -23.82 -3.89
CA GLU A 668 31.16 -24.88 -3.06
C GLU A 668 31.58 -24.36 -1.67
N ILE A 669 31.99 -23.09 -1.56
CA ILE A 669 32.25 -22.42 -0.28
C ILE A 669 30.93 -22.11 0.45
N ALA A 670 29.94 -21.52 -0.24
CA ALA A 670 28.63 -21.19 0.33
C ALA A 670 27.86 -22.41 0.84
N GLU A 671 28.11 -23.60 0.30
CA GLU A 671 27.51 -24.87 0.76
C GLU A 671 27.80 -25.13 2.25
N LYS A 672 28.95 -24.67 2.75
CA LYS A 672 29.37 -24.93 4.14
C LYS A 672 28.59 -24.10 5.18
N PHE A 673 27.77 -23.16 4.73
CA PHE A 673 26.93 -22.30 5.56
C PHE A 673 25.56 -21.99 4.91
N THR A 674 25.03 -22.91 4.10
CA THR A 674 23.65 -22.82 3.56
C THR A 674 22.95 -24.19 3.60
N VAL A 675 21.62 -24.20 3.79
CA VAL A 675 20.82 -25.45 3.81
C VAL A 675 20.31 -25.90 2.44
N ALA A 676 20.37 -25.01 1.46
CA ALA A 676 19.96 -25.30 0.09
C ALA A 676 20.65 -24.35 -0.89
N GLN A 677 20.84 -24.85 -2.11
CA GLN A 677 21.43 -24.10 -3.22
C GLN A 677 20.62 -24.26 -4.49
N LEU A 678 20.66 -23.24 -5.35
CA LEU A 678 20.05 -23.24 -6.67
C LEU A 678 20.97 -22.51 -7.66
N ASP A 679 21.45 -23.20 -8.69
CA ASP A 679 22.11 -22.56 -9.84
C ASP A 679 21.16 -22.54 -11.04
N LEU A 680 20.65 -21.37 -11.39
CA LEU A 680 19.72 -21.18 -12.51
C LEU A 680 20.41 -21.32 -13.89
N ALA A 681 21.71 -21.60 -13.96
CA ALA A 681 22.38 -21.98 -15.20
C ALA A 681 22.02 -23.39 -15.70
N GLY A 682 21.55 -24.27 -14.80
CA GLY A 682 21.27 -25.69 -15.11
C GLY A 682 19.81 -26.09 -14.99
N VAL A 683 18.87 -25.13 -15.06
CA VAL A 683 17.43 -25.37 -14.81
C VAL A 683 16.61 -24.91 -16.01
N ASP A 684 15.83 -25.82 -16.59
CA ASP A 684 14.91 -25.50 -17.68
C ASP A 684 13.80 -24.54 -17.22
N ALA A 685 13.37 -23.64 -18.11
CA ALA A 685 12.43 -22.55 -17.80
C ALA A 685 11.06 -23.01 -17.24
N VAL A 686 10.68 -24.28 -17.47
CA VAL A 686 9.50 -24.92 -16.90
C VAL A 686 9.67 -25.29 -15.43
N ASP A 687 10.88 -25.64 -15.00
CA ASP A 687 11.20 -26.09 -13.64
C ASP A 687 11.65 -24.95 -12.71
N VAL A 688 12.12 -23.83 -13.27
CA VAL A 688 12.53 -22.63 -12.50
C VAL A 688 11.51 -22.23 -11.41
N PRO A 689 10.18 -22.15 -11.68
CA PRO A 689 9.20 -21.83 -10.65
C PRO A 689 9.23 -22.81 -9.46
N THR A 690 9.27 -24.11 -9.76
CA THR A 690 9.29 -25.19 -8.77
C THR A 690 10.60 -25.16 -7.96
N LYS A 691 11.74 -24.96 -8.62
CA LYS A 691 13.06 -24.94 -7.99
C LYS A 691 13.28 -23.70 -7.11
N VAL A 692 12.75 -22.55 -7.52
CA VAL A 692 12.70 -21.35 -6.68
C VAL A 692 11.78 -21.56 -5.47
N ASP A 693 10.63 -22.21 -5.64
CA ASP A 693 9.75 -22.55 -4.51
C ASP A 693 10.44 -23.50 -3.51
N GLU A 694 11.13 -24.54 -3.99
CA GLU A 694 11.88 -25.50 -3.16
C GLU A 694 12.99 -24.85 -2.32
N VAL A 695 13.83 -24.00 -2.93
CA VAL A 695 14.97 -23.38 -2.23
C VAL A 695 14.49 -22.37 -1.17
N LEU A 696 13.42 -21.63 -1.46
CA LEU A 696 12.83 -20.68 -0.52
C LEU A 696 12.04 -21.38 0.61
N ALA A 697 11.35 -22.49 0.30
CA ALA A 697 10.70 -23.32 1.31
C ALA A 697 11.71 -23.90 2.30
N LYS A 698 12.89 -24.35 1.84
CA LYS A 698 13.97 -24.83 2.72
C LYS A 698 14.53 -23.73 3.63
N ALA A 699 14.72 -22.51 3.12
CA ALA A 699 15.12 -21.37 3.95
C ALA A 699 14.12 -21.13 5.10
N LEU A 700 12.83 -21.07 4.76
CA LEU A 700 11.75 -20.86 5.72
C LEU A 700 11.57 -22.04 6.69
N TYR A 701 11.69 -23.28 6.24
CA TYR A 701 11.49 -24.48 7.07
C TYR A 701 12.62 -24.66 8.09
N HIS A 702 13.88 -24.61 7.66
CA HIS A 702 15.04 -24.77 8.55
C HIS A 702 15.39 -23.50 9.34
N SER A 703 14.85 -22.34 8.95
CA SER A 703 15.33 -21.02 9.40
C SER A 703 16.84 -20.89 9.24
N ARG A 704 17.36 -21.10 8.04
CA ARG A 704 18.79 -20.94 7.73
C ARG A 704 19.00 -20.37 6.32
N PRO A 705 20.17 -19.82 6.01
CA PRO A 705 20.44 -19.22 4.72
C PRO A 705 20.43 -20.20 3.55
N VAL A 706 20.12 -19.67 2.37
CA VAL A 706 20.13 -20.39 1.09
C VAL A 706 20.77 -19.53 0.00
N TYR A 707 21.41 -20.19 -0.97
CA TYR A 707 22.23 -19.54 -1.99
C TYR A 707 21.63 -19.75 -3.39
N VAL A 708 21.47 -18.68 -4.17
CA VAL A 708 20.82 -18.70 -5.48
C VAL A 708 21.68 -17.97 -6.52
N GLU A 709 22.27 -18.70 -7.46
CA GLU A 709 22.93 -18.09 -8.63
C GLU A 709 21.89 -17.70 -9.68
N LEU A 710 21.96 -16.46 -10.13
CA LEU A 710 21.14 -15.91 -11.20
C LEU A 710 22.05 -15.45 -12.36
N PRO A 711 22.22 -16.28 -13.41
CA PRO A 711 22.96 -15.90 -14.62
C PRO A 711 22.35 -14.67 -15.31
N SER A 712 23.20 -13.81 -15.86
CA SER A 712 22.78 -12.55 -16.50
C SER A 712 21.96 -12.72 -17.80
N ASP A 713 21.92 -13.93 -18.37
CA ASP A 713 21.00 -14.39 -19.42
C ASP A 713 19.72 -15.06 -18.87
N ALA A 714 19.78 -15.70 -17.70
CA ALA A 714 18.59 -16.28 -17.04
C ALA A 714 17.60 -15.21 -16.55
N VAL A 715 18.05 -14.02 -16.14
CA VAL A 715 17.22 -12.90 -15.60
C VAL A 715 15.92 -12.67 -16.39
N GLU A 716 16.04 -12.58 -17.72
CA GLU A 716 14.96 -12.24 -18.66
C GLU A 716 14.32 -13.48 -19.32
N THR A 717 14.62 -14.68 -18.82
CA THR A 717 14.00 -15.93 -19.30
C THR A 717 12.53 -15.98 -18.84
N ALA A 718 11.63 -16.31 -19.76
CA ALA A 718 10.19 -16.41 -19.49
C ALA A 718 9.84 -17.75 -18.82
N VAL A 719 9.19 -17.69 -17.65
CA VAL A 719 8.84 -18.82 -16.79
C VAL A 719 7.35 -18.75 -16.40
N SER A 720 6.72 -19.87 -16.06
CA SER A 720 5.31 -19.88 -15.62
C SER A 720 5.14 -19.10 -14.31
N SER A 721 4.21 -18.14 -14.31
CA SER A 721 3.83 -17.37 -13.12
C SER A 721 2.63 -17.96 -12.37
N THR A 722 1.96 -18.98 -12.93
CA THR A 722 0.81 -19.67 -12.31
C THR A 722 1.08 -20.18 -10.89
N PRO A 723 2.28 -20.68 -10.51
CA PRO A 723 2.56 -21.04 -9.11
C PRO A 723 2.52 -19.86 -8.13
N LEU A 724 2.68 -18.61 -8.58
CA LEU A 724 2.59 -17.40 -7.75
C LEU A 724 1.18 -17.15 -7.19
N GLU A 725 0.15 -17.80 -7.73
CA GLU A 725 -1.24 -17.67 -7.24
C GLU A 725 -1.49 -18.36 -5.89
N ARG A 726 -0.59 -19.26 -5.48
CA ARG A 726 -0.56 -19.87 -4.13
C ARG A 726 0.66 -19.39 -3.35
N PRO A 727 0.61 -19.26 -2.01
CA PRO A 727 1.79 -18.98 -1.21
C PRO A 727 2.82 -20.13 -1.29
N ILE A 728 4.06 -19.86 -0.87
CA ILE A 728 5.07 -20.90 -0.67
C ILE A 728 4.61 -21.83 0.47
N ASP A 729 4.69 -23.12 0.22
CA ASP A 729 4.28 -24.18 1.14
C ASP A 729 5.52 -24.75 1.84
N GLU A 730 5.81 -24.25 3.05
CA GLU A 730 7.00 -24.63 3.84
C GLU A 730 7.08 -26.14 4.12
N ARG A 731 5.93 -26.86 4.10
CA ARG A 731 5.88 -28.30 4.37
C ARG A 731 6.55 -29.13 3.27
N ARG A 732 6.72 -28.57 2.06
CA ARG A 732 7.42 -29.21 0.92
C ARG A 732 8.94 -29.33 1.11
N ALA A 733 9.48 -28.82 2.21
CA ALA A 733 10.86 -29.10 2.60
C ALA A 733 11.07 -30.57 3.00
N THR A 734 10.00 -31.30 3.37
CA THR A 734 10.01 -32.74 3.70
C THR A 734 9.08 -33.53 2.77
N ASN A 735 9.29 -34.84 2.64
CA ASN A 735 8.51 -35.72 1.76
C ASN A 735 7.46 -36.56 2.53
N ASP A 736 7.33 -36.32 3.83
CA ASP A 736 6.99 -37.35 4.81
C ASP A 736 5.57 -37.12 5.38
N GLY A 737 4.58 -37.72 4.71
CA GLY A 737 3.15 -37.47 4.97
C GLY A 737 2.54 -38.13 6.22
N SER A 738 3.32 -38.54 7.23
CA SER A 738 2.84 -39.32 8.39
C SER A 738 2.38 -38.49 9.61
N GLY A 739 2.73 -37.20 9.68
CA GLY A 739 2.93 -36.48 10.94
C GLY A 739 1.84 -36.54 12.03
N HIS A 740 0.55 -36.44 11.70
CA HIS A 740 -0.48 -36.18 12.74
C HIS A 740 -0.62 -37.28 13.82
N LEU A 741 -0.33 -38.55 13.51
CA LEU A 741 -0.40 -39.62 14.52
C LEU A 741 0.81 -39.61 15.46
N GLU A 742 1.97 -39.20 14.94
CA GLU A 742 3.23 -39.11 15.68
C GLU A 742 3.25 -37.86 16.59
N THR A 743 2.73 -36.72 16.11
CA THR A 743 2.55 -35.47 16.88
C THR A 743 1.83 -35.72 18.21
N ARG A 744 0.73 -36.50 18.20
CA ARG A 744 -0.03 -36.80 19.42
C ARG A 744 0.79 -37.66 20.39
N GLY A 745 1.47 -38.70 19.90
CA GLY A 745 2.33 -39.56 20.71
C GLY A 745 3.50 -38.80 21.36
N LYS A 746 4.10 -37.84 20.63
CA LYS A 746 5.13 -36.92 21.17
C LYS A 746 4.54 -36.04 22.29
N ALA A 747 3.37 -35.44 22.10
CA ALA A 747 2.71 -34.63 23.12
C ALA A 747 2.39 -35.43 24.40
N ASP A 748 1.80 -36.63 24.27
CA ASP A 748 1.48 -37.49 25.41
C ASP A 748 2.75 -37.97 26.16
N ASN A 749 3.83 -38.28 25.45
CA ASN A 749 5.11 -38.65 26.08
C ASN A 749 5.73 -37.49 26.88
N LEU A 750 5.70 -36.27 26.32
CA LEU A 750 6.21 -35.08 27.02
C LEU A 750 5.34 -34.74 28.24
N LEU A 751 4.01 -34.84 28.14
CA LEU A 751 3.12 -34.72 29.31
C LEU A 751 3.40 -35.79 30.36
N GLN A 752 3.72 -37.04 29.97
CA GLN A 752 4.10 -38.09 30.90
C GLN A 752 5.41 -37.75 31.64
N LYS A 753 6.45 -37.27 30.94
CA LYS A 753 7.69 -36.81 31.55
C LYS A 753 7.44 -35.63 32.52
N ILE A 754 6.65 -34.63 32.10
CA ILE A 754 6.25 -33.47 32.92
C ILE A 754 5.50 -33.89 34.19
N ARG A 755 4.62 -34.91 34.11
CA ARG A 755 3.88 -35.45 35.26
C ARG A 755 4.75 -36.29 36.21
N ALA A 756 5.90 -36.80 35.76
CA ALA A 756 6.80 -37.64 36.55
C ALA A 756 7.96 -36.87 37.21
N ALA A 757 8.43 -35.79 36.58
CA ALA A 757 9.48 -34.91 37.09
C ALA A 757 9.04 -34.13 38.35
N LYS A 758 10.01 -33.73 39.19
CA LYS A 758 9.78 -33.04 40.47
C LYS A 758 10.41 -31.65 40.53
N ARG A 759 11.38 -31.37 39.66
CA ARG A 759 12.12 -30.12 39.53
C ARG A 759 12.24 -29.79 38.04
N LEU A 760 11.12 -29.37 37.46
CA LEU A 760 11.01 -28.99 36.06
C LEU A 760 11.55 -27.58 35.83
N LEU A 761 12.14 -27.36 34.66
CA LEU A 761 12.58 -26.07 34.16
C LEU A 761 12.25 -25.94 32.67
N ILE A 762 11.96 -24.72 32.21
CA ILE A 762 12.00 -24.35 30.80
C ILE A 762 13.20 -23.42 30.58
N LEU A 763 14.03 -23.74 29.58
CA LEU A 763 15.04 -22.84 29.03
C LEU A 763 14.60 -22.44 27.61
N VAL A 764 14.83 -21.17 27.24
CA VAL A 764 14.47 -20.65 25.91
C VAL A 764 15.62 -19.84 25.31
N ASP A 765 15.87 -20.03 24.03
CA ASP A 765 16.80 -19.26 23.20
C ASP A 765 16.18 -19.01 21.82
N ARG A 766 16.94 -18.64 20.79
CA ARG A 766 16.42 -18.33 19.44
C ARG A 766 16.70 -19.40 18.36
N GLY A 767 17.44 -20.46 18.69
CA GLY A 767 17.83 -21.51 17.74
C GLY A 767 16.66 -22.28 17.12
N ASP A 768 16.95 -23.03 16.06
CA ASP A 768 16.01 -23.88 15.31
C ASP A 768 14.67 -23.22 14.95
N GLY A 769 14.66 -21.90 14.74
CA GLY A 769 13.52 -21.14 14.24
C GLY A 769 12.35 -20.98 15.22
N ILE A 770 12.55 -21.26 16.52
CA ILE A 770 11.46 -21.28 17.50
C ILE A 770 10.82 -19.89 17.75
N GLU A 771 11.46 -18.80 17.30
CA GLU A 771 10.88 -17.45 17.29
C GLU A 771 9.52 -17.39 16.57
N THR A 772 9.31 -18.23 15.53
CA THR A 772 8.02 -18.31 14.81
C THR A 772 6.88 -18.92 15.62
N ILE A 773 7.18 -19.76 16.62
CA ILE A 773 6.23 -20.36 17.56
C ILE A 773 6.29 -19.70 18.95
N ARG A 774 6.91 -18.51 19.04
CA ARG A 774 6.92 -17.66 20.25
C ARG A 774 5.54 -17.51 20.91
N PRO A 775 4.41 -17.32 20.19
CA PRO A 775 3.09 -17.24 20.82
C PRO A 775 2.70 -18.55 21.54
N ASP A 776 2.92 -19.70 20.89
CA ASP A 776 2.59 -21.02 21.43
C ASP A 776 3.46 -21.36 22.65
N ILE A 777 4.75 -20.99 22.62
CA ILE A 777 5.66 -21.08 23.78
C ILE A 777 5.16 -20.22 24.93
N ASN A 778 4.70 -18.99 24.68
CA ASN A 778 4.23 -18.11 25.75
C ASN A 778 2.90 -18.56 26.35
N GLU A 779 1.96 -19.10 25.56
CA GLU A 779 0.73 -19.72 26.08
C GLU A 779 1.05 -20.97 26.92
N PHE A 780 1.95 -21.83 26.42
CA PHE A 780 2.41 -23.01 27.15
C PHE A 780 3.11 -22.62 28.47
N VAL A 781 4.03 -21.65 28.47
CA VAL A 781 4.68 -21.12 29.68
C VAL A 781 3.64 -20.58 30.66
N GLN A 782 2.67 -19.79 30.19
CA GLN A 782 1.63 -19.20 31.05
C GLN A 782 0.72 -20.25 31.68
N LYS A 783 0.25 -21.26 30.93
CA LYS A 783 -0.65 -22.31 31.45
C LYS A 783 0.09 -23.38 32.25
N SER A 784 1.29 -23.79 31.82
CA SER A 784 2.12 -24.79 32.50
C SER A 784 2.73 -24.28 33.81
N GLY A 785 2.90 -22.96 33.98
CA GLY A 785 3.45 -22.35 35.20
C GLY A 785 4.84 -22.86 35.60
N ILE A 786 5.54 -23.59 34.72
CA ILE A 786 6.87 -24.14 34.98
C ILE A 786 7.86 -22.97 35.07
N PRO A 787 8.81 -22.96 36.02
CA PRO A 787 9.86 -21.94 36.07
C PRO A 787 10.60 -21.85 34.73
N THR A 788 10.65 -20.64 34.19
CA THR A 788 11.16 -20.38 32.84
C THR A 788 12.28 -19.35 32.88
N LEU A 789 13.37 -19.64 32.17
CA LEU A 789 14.53 -18.76 31.98
C LEU A 789 14.86 -18.65 30.49
N SER A 790 15.64 -17.66 30.12
CA SER A 790 16.26 -17.58 28.79
C SER A 790 17.79 -17.63 28.85
N LEU A 791 18.44 -18.11 27.78
CA LEU A 791 19.86 -17.82 27.55
C LEU A 791 20.03 -16.36 27.06
N PRO A 792 21.24 -15.75 27.09
CA PRO A 792 21.46 -14.36 26.67
C PRO A 792 20.85 -13.94 25.33
N SER A 793 20.99 -14.70 24.23
CA SER A 793 20.31 -14.41 22.96
C SER A 793 18.80 -14.68 23.02
N GLY A 794 18.35 -15.56 23.92
CA GLY A 794 16.96 -15.85 24.22
C GLY A 794 16.18 -14.73 24.92
N ALA A 795 16.84 -13.64 25.31
CA ALA A 795 16.14 -12.51 25.89
C ALA A 795 14.97 -12.02 25.00
N SER A 796 13.85 -11.66 25.61
CA SER A 796 12.54 -11.35 24.98
C SER A 796 11.79 -12.50 24.27
N MET A 797 12.32 -13.73 24.22
CA MET A 797 11.54 -14.88 23.70
C MET A 797 10.32 -15.22 24.57
N VAL A 798 10.42 -14.99 25.87
CA VAL A 798 9.31 -15.09 26.82
C VAL A 798 8.90 -13.69 27.26
N ASP A 799 7.60 -13.46 27.47
CA ASP A 799 7.08 -12.19 27.94
C ASP A 799 7.53 -11.92 29.38
N ASN A 800 8.27 -10.82 29.57
CA ASN A 800 8.82 -10.40 30.85
C ASN A 800 7.76 -10.13 31.94
N SER A 801 6.47 -10.05 31.62
CA SER A 801 5.38 -9.94 32.59
C SER A 801 4.93 -11.27 33.21
N LEU A 802 5.27 -12.42 32.61
CA LEU A 802 4.78 -13.73 33.06
C LEU A 802 5.36 -14.12 34.44
N PRO A 803 4.51 -14.49 35.43
CA PRO A 803 4.94 -14.63 36.83
C PRO A 803 5.93 -15.77 37.07
N ASN A 804 5.95 -16.77 36.19
CA ASN A 804 6.88 -17.90 36.20
C ASN A 804 8.08 -17.72 35.26
N TYR A 805 8.23 -16.56 34.62
CA TYR A 805 9.49 -16.18 33.97
C TYR A 805 10.40 -15.47 34.98
N PHE A 806 11.67 -15.89 35.02
CA PHE A 806 12.66 -15.52 36.03
C PHE A 806 13.88 -14.74 35.50
N GLY A 807 13.91 -14.42 34.19
CA GLY A 807 14.92 -13.56 33.57
C GLY A 807 15.87 -14.29 32.63
N VAL A 808 16.95 -13.59 32.25
CA VAL A 808 18.10 -14.20 31.57
C VAL A 808 18.92 -14.98 32.60
N TYR A 809 19.35 -16.17 32.21
CA TYR A 809 20.23 -17.03 32.98
C TYR A 809 21.67 -16.90 32.48
N SER A 810 22.56 -16.50 33.37
CA SER A 810 24.01 -16.43 33.15
C SER A 810 24.76 -16.78 34.44
N GLY A 811 24.22 -17.73 35.20
CA GLY A 811 24.71 -18.15 36.52
C GLY A 811 25.11 -16.99 37.43
N SER A 812 26.33 -17.06 37.97
CA SER A 812 26.88 -16.11 38.96
C SER A 812 27.07 -14.67 38.46
N ILE A 813 26.95 -14.40 37.15
CA ILE A 813 27.17 -13.07 36.59
C ILE A 813 25.88 -12.32 36.20
N GLY A 814 24.71 -12.96 36.27
CA GLY A 814 23.40 -12.32 36.05
C GLY A 814 22.85 -11.59 37.29
N ILE A 815 21.64 -11.02 37.22
CA ILE A 815 20.96 -10.42 38.39
C ILE A 815 20.54 -11.49 39.42
N VAL A 816 20.20 -12.70 38.99
CA VAL A 816 19.79 -13.81 39.88
C VAL A 816 20.57 -15.07 39.51
N ASP A 817 21.47 -15.52 40.39
CA ASP A 817 22.12 -16.82 40.20
C ASP A 817 21.15 -17.95 40.53
N LEU A 818 20.77 -18.70 39.50
CA LEU A 818 19.88 -19.86 39.58
C LEU A 818 20.61 -21.17 39.23
N THR A 819 21.95 -21.17 39.20
CA THR A 819 22.77 -22.33 38.76
C THR A 819 22.46 -23.60 39.56
N SER A 820 22.22 -23.47 40.87
CA SER A 820 21.83 -24.59 41.74
C SER A 820 20.47 -25.20 41.33
N ALA A 821 19.51 -24.38 40.88
CA ALA A 821 18.23 -24.86 40.39
C ALA A 821 18.36 -25.51 39.00
N VAL A 822 19.12 -24.90 38.09
CA VAL A 822 19.35 -25.44 36.74
C VAL A 822 20.08 -26.78 36.78
N LYS A 823 21.13 -26.90 37.60
CA LYS A 823 21.89 -28.16 37.73
C LYS A 823 21.19 -29.24 38.56
N SER A 824 20.21 -28.89 39.40
CA SER A 824 19.42 -29.87 40.12
C SER A 824 18.11 -30.26 39.43
N ALA A 825 17.72 -29.60 38.33
CA ALA A 825 16.52 -29.94 37.57
C ALA A 825 16.53 -31.42 37.12
N ASP A 826 15.40 -32.12 37.29
CA ASP A 826 15.21 -33.50 36.82
C ASP A 826 14.41 -33.60 35.51
N LEU A 827 14.02 -32.46 34.94
CA LEU A 827 13.59 -32.31 33.55
C LEU A 827 13.77 -30.86 33.10
N VAL A 828 14.45 -30.64 31.97
CA VAL A 828 14.62 -29.33 31.34
C VAL A 828 14.06 -29.37 29.91
N LEU A 829 13.07 -28.53 29.62
CA LEU A 829 12.58 -28.34 28.26
C LEU A 829 13.35 -27.17 27.62
N ALA A 830 14.19 -27.45 26.64
CA ALA A 830 15.14 -26.51 26.05
C ALA A 830 14.70 -26.09 24.63
N PHE A 831 14.01 -24.96 24.53
CA PHE A 831 13.47 -24.42 23.28
C PHE A 831 14.56 -23.63 22.54
N GLY A 832 15.11 -24.21 21.46
CA GLY A 832 16.12 -23.59 20.60
C GLY A 832 17.47 -23.28 21.27
N CYS A 833 17.76 -23.86 22.44
CA CYS A 833 18.91 -23.50 23.28
C CYS A 833 20.28 -23.78 22.63
N GLN A 834 21.04 -22.73 22.37
CA GLN A 834 22.42 -22.86 21.91
C GLN A 834 23.38 -22.73 23.09
N PHE A 835 23.76 -23.88 23.68
CA PHE A 835 24.69 -23.96 24.81
C PHE A 835 26.15 -23.69 24.36
N SER A 836 26.43 -22.47 23.88
CA SER A 836 27.77 -21.98 23.55
C SER A 836 28.56 -21.62 24.81
N ASP A 837 29.88 -21.65 24.71
CA ASP A 837 30.83 -21.18 25.72
C ASP A 837 30.53 -19.75 26.20
N THR A 838 30.31 -18.84 25.26
CA THR A 838 30.02 -17.42 25.49
C THR A 838 28.70 -17.20 26.23
N GLN A 839 27.65 -17.99 25.95
CA GLN A 839 26.39 -17.92 26.68
C GLN A 839 26.40 -18.67 28.03
N THR A 840 27.25 -19.70 28.19
CA THR A 840 27.18 -20.65 29.31
C THR A 840 28.42 -20.66 30.22
N LEU A 841 29.23 -19.61 30.15
CA LEU A 841 30.44 -19.39 30.95
C LEU A 841 31.45 -20.54 30.81
N GLY A 842 31.85 -20.85 29.57
CA GLY A 842 32.71 -22.01 29.27
C GLY A 842 32.04 -23.33 29.66
N TRP A 843 30.74 -23.46 29.39
CA TRP A 843 29.86 -24.56 29.81
C TRP A 843 29.72 -24.74 31.33
N GLY A 844 30.28 -23.83 32.15
CA GLY A 844 30.21 -23.88 33.60
C GLY A 844 28.80 -23.83 34.17
N VAL A 845 27.80 -23.34 33.42
CA VAL A 845 26.41 -23.17 33.90
C VAL A 845 25.35 -24.00 33.16
N VAL A 846 25.72 -24.98 32.33
CA VAL A 846 24.74 -25.86 31.64
C VAL A 846 23.94 -26.75 32.63
N PRO A 847 22.70 -27.15 32.28
CA PRO A 847 21.98 -28.23 32.97
C PRO A 847 22.62 -29.61 32.74
N GLU A 848 22.24 -30.60 33.55
CA GLU A 848 22.71 -31.99 33.40
C GLU A 848 22.14 -32.62 32.12
N ARG A 849 23.01 -33.25 31.30
CA ARG A 849 22.71 -33.57 29.89
C ARG A 849 21.51 -34.50 29.74
N ASP A 850 21.48 -35.57 30.53
CA ASP A 850 20.46 -36.62 30.43
C ASP A 850 19.05 -36.16 30.88
N ASN A 851 18.96 -34.97 31.49
CA ASN A 851 17.69 -34.37 31.93
C ASN A 851 17.14 -33.34 30.93
N VAL A 852 17.87 -33.02 29.86
CA VAL A 852 17.46 -32.04 28.82
C VAL A 852 16.58 -32.71 27.76
N ILE A 853 15.62 -31.97 27.23
CA ILE A 853 14.91 -32.28 25.98
C ILE A 853 15.08 -31.08 25.05
N MET A 854 15.74 -31.30 23.92
CA MET A 854 15.96 -30.29 22.88
C MET A 854 14.72 -30.17 21.99
N ILE A 855 14.24 -28.94 21.82
CA ILE A 855 13.00 -28.62 21.11
C ILE A 855 13.25 -27.50 20.10
N GLY A 856 13.24 -27.84 18.80
CA GLY A 856 13.24 -26.89 17.70
C GLY A 856 11.82 -26.55 17.21
N ARG A 857 11.69 -25.73 16.16
CA ARG A 857 10.38 -25.39 15.56
C ARG A 857 9.71 -26.62 14.94
N ASN A 858 10.53 -27.40 14.24
CA ASN A 858 10.11 -28.53 13.39
C ASN A 858 10.73 -29.86 13.85
N ASN A 859 11.29 -29.93 15.06
CA ASN A 859 11.89 -31.13 15.64
C ASN A 859 11.78 -31.18 17.17
N ILE A 860 11.82 -32.40 17.74
CA ILE A 860 12.01 -32.66 19.16
C ILE A 860 12.91 -33.90 19.31
N GLU A 861 14.06 -33.74 19.98
CA GLU A 861 15.12 -34.76 20.10
C GLU A 861 15.51 -35.32 18.71
N ASP A 862 15.88 -34.44 17.76
CA ASP A 862 16.18 -34.73 16.35
C ASP A 862 15.06 -35.37 15.50
N HIS A 863 13.94 -35.79 16.10
CA HIS A 863 12.79 -36.32 15.35
C HIS A 863 11.96 -35.17 14.79
N GLN A 864 11.65 -35.20 13.49
CA GLN A 864 10.80 -34.19 12.85
C GLN A 864 9.36 -34.22 13.42
N THR A 865 8.81 -33.05 13.78
CA THR A 865 7.43 -32.89 14.26
C THR A 865 7.06 -31.41 14.26
N ASP A 866 5.77 -31.06 14.10
CA ASP A 866 5.31 -29.67 14.28
C ASP A 866 5.22 -29.37 15.78
N THR A 867 6.24 -28.74 16.34
CA THR A 867 6.29 -28.36 17.76
C THR A 867 5.15 -27.40 18.11
N GLY A 868 4.66 -26.61 17.16
CA GLY A 868 3.50 -25.74 17.35
C GLY A 868 2.20 -26.52 17.55
N GLU A 869 1.99 -27.64 16.84
CA GLU A 869 0.87 -28.57 17.11
C GLU A 869 1.08 -29.31 18.44
N VAL A 870 2.29 -29.82 18.71
CA VAL A 870 2.64 -30.49 19.98
C VAL A 870 2.33 -29.58 21.18
N LEU A 871 2.80 -28.33 21.15
CA LEU A 871 2.56 -27.36 22.23
C LEU A 871 1.08 -27.06 22.43
N LYS A 872 0.26 -27.01 21.37
CA LYS A 872 -1.19 -26.79 21.49
C LYS A 872 -1.89 -27.99 22.14
N MET A 873 -1.50 -29.22 21.80
CA MET A 873 -2.02 -30.43 22.46
C MET A 873 -1.58 -30.48 23.94
N MET A 874 -0.30 -30.27 24.21
CA MET A 874 0.24 -30.23 25.58
C MET A 874 -0.41 -29.12 26.43
N THR A 875 -0.57 -27.93 25.85
CA THR A 875 -1.27 -26.81 26.50
C THR A 875 -2.71 -27.17 26.78
N THR A 876 -3.44 -27.82 25.87
CA THR A 876 -4.83 -28.24 26.09
C THR A 876 -4.94 -29.19 27.29
N ASP A 877 -4.15 -30.27 27.29
CA ASP A 877 -4.27 -31.39 28.24
C ASP A 877 -3.42 -31.23 29.53
N LEU A 878 -2.87 -30.04 29.76
CA LEU A 878 -2.11 -29.68 30.95
C LEU A 878 -3.00 -29.45 32.18
N ASP A 879 -2.74 -30.25 33.22
CA ASP A 879 -3.24 -30.05 34.58
C ASP A 879 -2.68 -28.76 35.22
N LYS A 880 -3.36 -28.22 36.24
CA LYS A 880 -2.87 -27.01 36.94
C LYS A 880 -1.57 -27.29 37.71
N PRO A 881 -0.52 -26.47 37.52
CA PRO A 881 0.81 -26.71 38.10
C PRO A 881 0.95 -26.31 39.57
N ARG A 882 2.03 -26.79 40.20
CA ARG A 882 2.48 -26.42 41.56
C ARG A 882 4.01 -26.43 41.68
N TYR A 883 4.68 -25.54 40.97
CA TYR A 883 6.13 -25.34 41.10
C TYR A 883 6.44 -23.87 41.38
N ILE A 884 7.32 -23.61 42.34
CA ILE A 884 7.74 -22.25 42.74
C ILE A 884 9.27 -22.25 42.77
N LEU A 885 9.86 -21.57 41.80
CA LEU A 885 11.24 -21.09 41.89
C LEU A 885 11.22 -19.73 42.61
N VAL A 886 12.30 -19.38 43.30
CA VAL A 886 12.40 -18.12 44.07
C VAL A 886 13.52 -17.27 43.48
N GLY A 887 13.15 -16.09 43.01
CA GLY A 887 14.05 -15.11 42.39
C GLY A 887 13.23 -13.94 41.82
N ASN A 888 13.83 -12.77 41.65
CA ASN A 888 13.13 -11.60 41.12
C ASN A 888 14.05 -10.65 40.33
N PHE A 889 14.35 -11.00 39.07
CA PHE A 889 15.12 -10.14 38.16
C PHE A 889 14.47 -8.75 37.90
N ARG A 890 13.16 -8.61 38.16
CA ARG A 890 12.41 -7.37 37.92
C ARG A 890 12.70 -6.27 38.94
N HIS A 891 13.38 -6.58 40.03
CA HIS A 891 13.82 -5.59 41.00
C HIS A 891 15.25 -5.11 40.67
N LEU A 892 15.33 -4.02 39.91
CA LEU A 892 16.57 -3.28 39.74
C LEU A 892 16.97 -2.60 41.07
N PRO A 893 18.29 -2.49 41.37
CA PRO A 893 18.76 -1.78 42.55
C PRO A 893 18.48 -0.28 42.43
N SER A 894 18.23 0.37 43.57
CA SER A 894 18.12 1.83 43.63
C SER A 894 19.51 2.46 43.57
N GLN A 895 19.67 3.45 42.70
CA GLN A 895 20.95 4.14 42.45
C GLN A 895 20.84 5.62 42.80
N THR A 896 21.91 6.20 43.32
CA THR A 896 22.05 7.64 43.53
C THR A 896 23.27 8.11 42.74
N LEU A 897 23.01 8.68 41.57
CA LEU A 897 24.04 9.10 40.62
C LEU A 897 24.41 10.56 40.90
N GLU A 898 25.67 10.82 41.22
CA GLU A 898 26.19 12.18 41.33
C GLU A 898 26.32 12.80 39.94
N PRO A 899 25.59 13.88 39.58
CA PRO A 899 25.44 14.30 38.19
C PRO A 899 26.73 14.66 37.45
N ALA A 900 27.78 15.05 38.18
CA ALA A 900 29.08 15.43 37.63
C ALA A 900 30.12 14.28 37.63
N SER A 901 29.79 13.10 38.18
CA SER A 901 30.71 11.96 38.17
C SER A 901 30.77 11.31 36.78
N PRO A 902 31.90 10.65 36.43
CA PRO A 902 32.02 9.85 35.22
C PRO A 902 30.99 8.72 35.15
N ILE A 903 30.64 8.35 33.93
CA ILE A 903 29.82 7.17 33.63
C ILE A 903 30.66 5.89 33.79
N ASN A 904 30.03 4.83 34.27
CA ASN A 904 30.58 3.47 34.32
C ASN A 904 29.52 2.47 33.84
N GLN A 905 29.96 1.27 33.44
CA GLN A 905 29.13 0.26 32.81
C GLN A 905 28.07 -0.32 33.76
N ASP A 906 28.40 -0.70 35.01
CA ASP A 906 27.42 -1.27 35.95
C ASP A 906 26.23 -0.33 36.19
N GLU A 907 26.50 0.97 36.42
CA GLU A 907 25.44 1.94 36.64
C GLU A 907 24.68 2.29 35.35
N PHE A 908 25.35 2.27 34.19
CA PHE A 908 24.83 2.75 32.90
C PHE A 908 23.61 1.95 32.42
N TYR A 909 23.70 0.62 32.36
CA TYR A 909 22.59 -0.20 31.86
C TYR A 909 21.37 -0.10 32.77
N ILE A 910 21.57 -0.11 34.09
CA ILE A 910 20.47 0.02 35.07
C ILE A 910 19.82 1.41 34.97
N HIS A 911 20.60 2.48 34.71
CA HIS A 911 20.05 3.81 34.44
C HIS A 911 19.29 3.88 33.12
N LEU A 912 19.85 3.37 32.01
CA LEU A 912 19.19 3.32 30.71
C LEU A 912 17.89 2.51 30.73
N ASN A 913 17.81 1.43 31.54
CA ASN A 913 16.61 0.60 31.63
C ASN A 913 15.36 1.40 32.07
N LYS A 914 15.54 2.37 32.98
CA LYS A 914 14.49 3.29 33.47
C LYS A 914 13.85 4.12 32.33
N HIS A 915 14.52 4.23 31.19
CA HIS A 915 14.11 5.02 30.02
C HIS A 915 13.62 4.15 28.84
N LEU A 916 13.54 2.82 28.98
CA LEU A 916 12.95 1.93 27.97
C LEU A 916 11.42 2.07 27.91
N LYS A 917 10.84 1.74 26.76
CA LYS A 917 9.41 1.87 26.45
C LYS A 917 8.88 0.63 25.76
N ASP A 918 7.56 0.45 25.78
CA ASP A 918 6.84 -0.60 25.08
C ASP A 918 7.18 -0.61 23.57
N ASN A 919 7.39 -1.80 22.99
CA ASN A 919 7.77 -2.03 21.60
C ASN A 919 9.16 -1.54 21.17
N ASP A 920 10.01 -1.05 22.08
CA ASP A 920 11.42 -0.79 21.79
C ASP A 920 12.14 -2.09 21.37
N THR A 921 13.08 -1.99 20.44
CA THR A 921 14.01 -3.08 20.11
C THR A 921 15.40 -2.62 20.45
N ILE A 922 16.03 -3.30 21.40
CA ILE A 922 17.37 -3.02 21.89
C ILE A 922 18.32 -4.06 21.30
N LEU A 923 19.45 -3.62 20.75
CA LEU A 923 20.52 -4.45 20.23
C LEU A 923 21.78 -4.29 21.10
N LEU A 924 22.43 -5.41 21.39
CA LEU A 924 23.68 -5.47 22.14
C LEU A 924 24.80 -5.90 21.20
N GLY A 925 25.75 -5.01 20.97
CA GLY A 925 27.06 -5.32 20.39
C GLY A 925 27.77 -6.38 21.22
N ASN A 926 28.58 -7.20 20.56
CA ASN A 926 29.30 -8.29 21.22
C ASN A 926 30.31 -7.75 22.24
N ALA A 927 30.87 -8.61 23.08
CA ALA A 927 31.65 -8.22 24.25
C ALA A 927 30.82 -7.45 25.32
N THR A 928 31.24 -6.27 25.78
CA THR A 928 30.70 -5.65 27.02
C THR A 928 29.22 -5.21 26.96
N PRO A 929 28.64 -4.79 25.82
CA PRO A 929 27.21 -4.49 25.76
C PRO A 929 26.31 -5.72 26.00
N ILE A 930 26.70 -6.92 25.56
CA ILE A 930 26.00 -8.17 25.90
C ILE A 930 26.05 -8.41 27.41
N ILE A 931 27.22 -8.27 28.04
CA ILE A 931 27.43 -8.50 29.48
C ILE A 931 26.48 -7.64 30.33
N GLY A 932 26.44 -6.32 30.08
CA GLY A 932 25.66 -5.40 30.91
C GLY A 932 24.20 -5.27 30.48
N GLY A 933 23.91 -5.40 29.18
CA GLY A 933 22.57 -5.22 28.63
C GLY A 933 21.65 -6.44 28.74
N ARG A 934 22.17 -7.67 28.85
CA ARG A 934 21.33 -8.90 28.87
C ARG A 934 20.25 -8.88 29.96
N ASP A 935 20.57 -8.29 31.11
CA ASP A 935 19.75 -8.30 32.32
C ASP A 935 18.64 -7.21 32.30
N PHE A 936 18.43 -6.53 31.16
CA PHE A 936 17.37 -5.52 31.02
C PHE A 936 15.97 -6.07 31.34
N VAL A 937 15.28 -5.41 32.28
CA VAL A 937 13.84 -5.57 32.51
C VAL A 937 13.10 -4.88 31.36
N LEU A 938 12.78 -5.64 30.31
CA LEU A 938 12.08 -5.13 29.13
C LEU A 938 10.59 -4.82 29.41
N PRO A 939 10.07 -3.68 28.92
CA PRO A 939 8.63 -3.38 28.88
C PRO A 939 7.83 -4.32 27.93
N PRO A 940 6.48 -4.25 27.96
CA PRO A 940 5.61 -5.05 27.09
C PRO A 940 5.93 -4.92 25.59
N SER A 941 5.89 -6.04 24.88
CA SER A 941 6.19 -6.14 23.44
C SER A 941 7.58 -5.67 22.99
N SER A 942 8.48 -5.33 23.93
CA SER A 942 9.85 -4.91 23.64
C SER A 942 10.78 -6.10 23.45
N GLN A 943 11.85 -5.88 22.69
CA GLN A 943 12.80 -6.91 22.24
C GLN A 943 14.22 -6.60 22.72
N LEU A 944 14.97 -7.66 23.03
CA LEU A 944 16.41 -7.60 23.22
C LEU A 944 17.09 -8.59 22.27
N ILE A 945 18.08 -8.11 21.51
CA ILE A 945 18.76 -8.85 20.46
C ILE A 945 20.27 -8.83 20.74
N ALA A 946 20.86 -10.01 20.79
CA ALA A 946 22.28 -10.26 20.96
C ALA A 946 22.67 -11.44 20.05
N SER A 947 23.96 -11.54 19.67
CA SER A 947 24.48 -12.78 19.06
C SER A 947 24.73 -13.82 20.15
N GLY A 948 24.21 -15.03 19.96
CA GLY A 948 24.39 -16.15 20.89
C GLY A 948 25.48 -17.14 20.47
N MET A 949 25.90 -17.08 19.19
CA MET A 949 26.77 -18.10 18.59
C MET A 949 27.84 -17.54 17.66
N TRP A 950 27.54 -16.54 16.82
CA TRP A 950 28.51 -16.09 15.81
C TRP A 950 29.53 -15.06 16.31
N PHE A 951 29.11 -14.17 17.21
CA PHE A 951 29.96 -13.23 17.97
C PHE A 951 30.89 -12.29 17.17
N SER A 952 30.83 -12.26 15.83
CA SER A 952 31.61 -11.35 14.98
C SER A 952 31.28 -9.87 15.27
N ILE A 953 32.29 -9.11 15.74
CA ILE A 953 32.20 -7.65 15.93
C ILE A 953 31.84 -6.93 14.62
N GLY A 954 31.24 -5.73 14.73
CA GLY A 954 30.72 -4.96 13.61
C GLY A 954 29.34 -5.36 13.08
N HIS A 955 28.82 -6.53 13.48
CA HIS A 955 27.50 -7.04 13.06
C HIS A 955 26.33 -6.09 13.37
N MET A 956 26.32 -5.46 14.54
CA MET A 956 25.09 -4.88 15.10
C MET A 956 24.68 -3.55 14.51
N LEU A 957 25.59 -2.72 13.95
CA LEU A 957 25.21 -1.48 13.28
C LEU A 957 24.40 -1.70 11.99
N PRO A 958 24.84 -2.50 11.00
CA PRO A 958 24.01 -2.84 9.85
C PRO A 958 22.76 -3.64 10.25
N ALA A 959 22.84 -4.53 11.24
CA ALA A 959 21.68 -5.27 11.73
C ALA A 959 20.60 -4.35 12.34
N ALA A 960 21.00 -3.32 13.10
CA ALA A 960 20.09 -2.29 13.62
C ALA A 960 19.42 -1.50 12.48
N MET A 961 20.13 -1.24 11.37
CA MET A 961 19.54 -0.65 10.18
C MET A 961 18.46 -1.56 9.57
N GLY A 962 18.76 -2.86 9.39
CA GLY A 962 17.80 -3.85 8.89
C GLY A 962 16.56 -3.99 9.79
N ILE A 963 16.77 -4.07 11.10
CA ILE A 963 15.72 -4.16 12.13
C ILE A 963 14.82 -2.92 12.10
N SER A 964 15.38 -1.72 12.11
CA SER A 964 14.61 -0.47 12.06
C SER A 964 13.78 -0.36 10.76
N GLN A 965 14.38 -0.76 9.64
CA GLN A 965 13.69 -0.77 8.34
C GLN A 965 12.55 -1.79 8.29
N ALA A 966 12.72 -3.00 8.83
CA ALA A 966 11.65 -3.98 8.98
C ALA A 966 10.53 -3.49 9.92
N LYS A 967 10.88 -2.86 11.05
CA LYS A 967 9.90 -2.23 11.96
C LYS A 967 9.07 -1.15 11.25
N ALA A 968 9.70 -0.34 10.40
CA ALA A 968 9.01 0.67 9.59
C ALA A 968 8.08 0.03 8.53
N ASP A 969 8.54 -1.00 7.81
CA ASP A 969 7.74 -1.75 6.83
C ASP A 969 6.50 -2.42 7.45
N GLN A 970 6.59 -2.79 8.72
CA GLN A 970 5.51 -3.38 9.53
C GLN A 970 4.63 -2.33 10.23
N GLY A 971 4.93 -1.03 10.12
CA GLY A 971 4.18 0.05 10.79
C GLY A 971 4.36 0.13 12.31
N SER A 972 5.46 -0.37 12.86
CA SER A 972 5.75 -0.40 14.29
C SER A 972 6.26 0.95 14.82
N THR A 973 5.85 1.31 16.04
CA THR A 973 6.04 2.65 16.64
C THR A 973 7.11 2.74 17.73
N GLY A 974 7.64 1.61 18.23
CA GLY A 974 8.69 1.59 19.24
C GLY A 974 10.09 1.73 18.64
N ARG A 975 11.05 2.22 19.44
CA ARG A 975 12.35 2.70 18.95
C ARG A 975 13.28 1.55 18.54
N THR A 976 14.36 1.87 17.84
CA THR A 976 15.50 0.96 17.63
C THR A 976 16.69 1.56 18.37
N ILE A 977 17.25 0.84 19.33
CA ILE A 977 18.33 1.30 20.21
C ILE A 977 19.50 0.31 20.06
N LEU A 978 20.66 0.80 19.65
CA LEU A 978 21.89 0.03 19.58
C LEU A 978 22.84 0.46 20.70
N LEU A 979 23.46 -0.52 21.35
CA LEU A 979 24.56 -0.38 22.31
C LEU A 979 25.74 -1.14 21.71
N ASP A 980 26.72 -0.46 21.13
CA ASP A 980 27.86 -1.10 20.43
C ASP A 980 29.21 -0.67 21.04
N GLY A 981 30.23 -1.54 20.93
CA GLY A 981 31.60 -1.21 21.35
C GLY A 981 32.31 -0.33 20.33
N ASP A 982 33.25 0.50 20.75
CA ASP A 982 33.93 1.45 19.87
C ASP A 982 34.77 0.77 18.76
N GLY A 983 35.57 -0.26 19.12
CA GLY A 983 36.28 -1.10 18.14
C GLY A 983 35.35 -1.92 17.24
N SER A 984 34.22 -2.39 17.77
CA SER A 984 33.17 -3.07 16.98
C SER A 984 32.58 -2.13 15.93
N PHE A 985 32.27 -0.89 16.33
CA PHE A 985 31.74 0.14 15.45
C PHE A 985 32.70 0.48 14.30
N GLN A 986 34.02 0.53 14.52
CA GLN A 986 35.00 0.85 13.46
C GLN A 986 34.94 -0.12 12.26
N MET A 987 34.53 -1.37 12.46
CA MET A 987 34.45 -2.38 11.40
C MET A 987 33.39 -2.07 10.34
N THR A 988 32.29 -1.40 10.71
CA THR A 988 31.11 -1.22 9.84
C THR A 988 30.51 0.20 9.84
N ALA A 989 31.14 1.15 10.56
CA ALA A 989 30.76 2.56 10.72
C ALA A 989 30.27 3.27 9.44
N GLN A 990 30.82 2.92 8.28
CA GLN A 990 30.43 3.45 6.97
C GLN A 990 28.93 3.28 6.67
N GLU A 991 28.24 2.30 7.27
CA GLU A 991 26.80 2.11 7.10
C GLU A 991 25.95 3.24 7.70
N LEU A 992 26.54 4.15 8.51
CA LEU A 992 25.94 5.44 8.83
C LEU A 992 25.52 6.21 7.55
N SER A 993 26.31 6.12 6.48
CA SER A 993 25.97 6.71 5.18
C SER A 993 24.63 6.18 4.64
N THR A 994 24.42 4.86 4.68
CA THR A 994 23.16 4.23 4.28
C THR A 994 22.01 4.57 5.23
N ILE A 995 22.26 4.59 6.54
CA ILE A 995 21.29 4.99 7.58
C ILE A 995 20.76 6.41 7.30
N ILE A 996 21.66 7.36 7.04
CA ILE A 996 21.32 8.77 6.76
C ILE A 996 20.59 8.89 5.41
N ASN A 997 21.15 8.31 4.34
CA ASN A 997 20.57 8.33 2.99
C ASN A 997 19.16 7.71 2.94
N LYS A 998 18.95 6.59 3.64
CA LYS A 998 17.67 5.87 3.71
C LYS A 998 16.76 6.39 4.84
N ARG A 999 17.15 7.45 5.56
CA ARG A 999 16.40 8.10 6.65
C ARG A 999 15.94 7.13 7.75
N VAL A 1000 16.84 6.27 8.24
CA VAL A 1000 16.51 5.17 9.15
C VAL A 1000 16.46 5.66 10.59
N ASN A 1001 15.33 5.44 11.28
CA ASN A 1001 15.09 5.91 12.64
C ASN A 1001 15.81 5.02 13.67
N MET A 1002 16.83 5.52 14.34
CA MET A 1002 17.57 4.77 15.37
C MET A 1002 18.31 5.65 16.38
N VAL A 1003 18.50 5.10 17.58
CA VAL A 1003 19.44 5.58 18.59
C VAL A 1003 20.64 4.62 18.59
N VAL A 1004 21.85 5.15 18.62
CA VAL A 1004 23.10 4.40 18.71
C VAL A 1004 23.93 5.01 19.84
N PHE A 1005 24.22 4.23 20.87
CA PHE A 1005 25.25 4.56 21.85
C PHE A 1005 26.50 3.74 21.55
N ILE A 1006 27.64 4.41 21.47
CA ILE A 1006 28.96 3.79 21.37
C ILE A 1006 29.57 3.81 22.77
N ILE A 1007 29.95 2.63 23.25
CA ILE A 1007 30.69 2.44 24.51
C ILE A 1007 32.17 2.66 24.19
N ASN A 1008 32.65 3.88 24.46
CA ASN A 1008 34.02 4.32 24.16
C ASN A 1008 34.91 4.18 25.39
N ASN A 1009 35.43 2.96 25.57
CA ASN A 1009 36.49 2.61 26.50
C ASN A 1009 37.85 2.40 25.78
N SER A 1010 38.05 3.06 24.63
CA SER A 1010 39.33 3.05 23.90
C SER A 1010 39.82 1.65 23.47
N GLY A 1011 38.90 0.83 22.94
CA GLY A 1011 39.22 -0.43 22.26
C GLY A 1011 38.73 -1.70 22.95
N TYR A 1012 39.42 -2.80 22.66
CA TYR A 1012 38.99 -4.18 22.90
C TYR A 1012 39.07 -4.60 24.37
N THR A 1013 38.23 -3.98 25.19
CA THR A 1013 38.25 -4.09 26.65
C THR A 1013 37.89 -5.50 27.15
N TYR A 1014 37.06 -6.24 26.43
CA TYR A 1014 36.73 -7.62 26.79
C TYR A 1014 37.93 -8.55 26.55
N GLU A 1015 38.63 -8.33 25.44
CA GLU A 1015 39.84 -9.01 25.04
C GLU A 1015 40.98 -8.73 26.03
N ARG A 1016 41.13 -7.49 26.53
CA ARG A 1016 42.08 -7.14 27.62
C ARG A 1016 41.94 -8.00 28.88
N TYR A 1017 40.71 -8.28 29.29
CA TYR A 1017 40.44 -9.11 30.48
C TYR A 1017 40.68 -10.61 30.22
N ILE A 1018 40.63 -11.06 28.95
CA ILE A 1018 41.10 -12.40 28.55
C ILE A 1018 42.64 -12.43 28.53
N HIS A 1019 43.26 -11.56 27.74
CA HIS A 1019 44.71 -11.52 27.59
C HIS A 1019 45.23 -10.13 27.16
N GLY A 1020 46.41 -9.76 27.68
CA GLY A 1020 47.11 -8.53 27.29
C GLY A 1020 46.39 -7.25 27.71
N MET A 1021 46.15 -7.08 29.02
CA MET A 1021 45.48 -5.90 29.59
C MET A 1021 45.98 -4.57 29.02
N ASP A 1022 47.30 -4.43 28.89
CA ASP A 1022 47.98 -3.22 28.41
C ASP A 1022 48.62 -3.37 27.03
N GLU A 1023 48.34 -4.45 26.31
CA GLU A 1023 48.95 -4.76 25.01
C GLU A 1023 48.35 -3.93 23.86
N GLU A 1024 49.19 -3.57 22.89
CA GLU A 1024 48.83 -2.64 21.80
C GLU A 1024 47.79 -3.19 20.82
N TYR A 1025 47.69 -4.53 20.67
CA TYR A 1025 46.68 -5.15 19.79
C TYR A 1025 45.24 -4.99 20.30
N ASN A 1026 45.06 -4.62 21.58
CA ASN A 1026 43.76 -4.29 22.15
C ASN A 1026 43.41 -2.80 22.02
N ASP A 1027 44.36 -1.93 21.65
CA ASP A 1027 44.10 -0.51 21.38
C ASP A 1027 43.47 -0.30 20.00
N VAL A 1028 42.59 0.70 19.86
CA VAL A 1028 42.00 1.10 18.58
C VAL A 1028 42.30 2.57 18.26
N ALA A 1029 42.17 2.96 16.99
CA ALA A 1029 42.39 4.35 16.59
C ALA A 1029 41.38 5.28 17.29
N PRO A 1030 41.79 6.36 17.97
CA PRO A 1030 40.89 7.19 18.78
C PRO A 1030 40.06 8.15 17.90
N TRP A 1031 39.02 7.62 17.25
CA TRP A 1031 38.11 8.39 16.42
C TRP A 1031 37.22 9.30 17.28
N ASN A 1032 36.85 10.47 16.75
CA ASN A 1032 35.78 11.29 17.33
C ASN A 1032 34.43 10.83 16.78
N TYR A 1033 33.88 9.75 17.34
CA TYR A 1033 32.68 9.09 16.83
C TYR A 1033 31.47 10.03 16.73
N SER A 1034 31.37 11.06 17.60
CA SER A 1034 30.25 12.02 17.56
C SER A 1034 30.23 12.89 16.29
N LEU A 1035 31.36 13.02 15.57
CA LEU A 1035 31.43 13.70 14.27
C LEU A 1035 31.19 12.75 13.08
N GLY A 1036 31.01 11.44 13.31
CA GLY A 1036 30.77 10.45 12.28
C GLY A 1036 29.63 10.79 11.31
N PRO A 1037 28.47 11.32 11.76
CA PRO A 1037 27.40 11.73 10.85
C PRO A 1037 27.76 12.93 9.97
N GLU A 1038 28.58 13.87 10.45
CA GLU A 1038 29.01 15.04 9.69
C GLU A 1038 29.95 14.67 8.54
N LEU A 1039 30.78 13.64 8.73
CA LEU A 1039 31.70 13.10 7.70
C LEU A 1039 30.96 12.62 6.44
N PHE A 1040 29.73 12.11 6.59
CA PHE A 1040 28.91 11.65 5.47
C PHE A 1040 28.05 12.76 4.84
N GLY A 1041 28.20 14.01 5.29
CA GLY A 1041 27.56 15.19 4.72
C GLY A 1041 26.18 15.52 5.28
N SER A 1042 25.52 16.51 4.68
CA SER A 1042 24.25 17.06 5.16
C SER A 1042 23.12 16.02 5.16
N ALA A 1043 22.36 15.97 6.26
CA ALA A 1043 21.16 15.15 6.39
C ALA A 1043 20.12 15.49 5.28
N PRO A 1044 19.45 14.49 4.68
CA PRO A 1044 18.35 14.73 3.75
C PRO A 1044 17.17 15.47 4.40
N ASP A 1045 16.51 16.39 3.66
CA ASP A 1045 15.42 17.23 4.17
C ASP A 1045 14.43 16.49 5.07
N GLY A 1046 14.17 17.06 6.26
CA GLY A 1046 13.19 16.53 7.23
C GLY A 1046 13.66 15.33 8.07
N TYR A 1047 14.88 14.83 7.87
CA TYR A 1047 15.49 13.79 8.71
C TYR A 1047 16.41 14.43 9.77
N PRO A 1048 16.03 14.44 11.06
CA PRO A 1048 16.88 15.01 12.10
C PRO A 1048 18.07 14.09 12.41
N ILE A 1049 19.22 14.71 12.67
CA ILE A 1049 20.39 14.05 13.25
C ILE A 1049 20.75 14.80 14.53
N GLN A 1050 20.90 14.05 15.64
CA GLN A 1050 21.50 14.51 16.88
C GLN A 1050 22.75 13.67 17.09
N SER A 1051 23.93 14.29 17.16
CA SER A 1051 25.13 13.62 17.64
C SER A 1051 25.77 14.38 18.79
N CYS A 1052 26.40 13.65 19.71
CA CYS A 1052 27.00 14.22 20.91
C CYS A 1052 28.04 13.28 21.53
N ARG A 1053 28.91 13.87 22.35
CA ARG A 1053 29.87 13.16 23.20
C ARG A 1053 29.49 13.39 24.66
N VAL A 1054 29.52 12.33 25.45
CA VAL A 1054 28.93 12.22 26.79
C VAL A 1054 29.98 11.64 27.73
N GLN A 1055 30.16 12.25 28.92
CA GLN A 1055 31.16 11.79 29.89
C GLN A 1055 30.59 11.68 31.32
N THR A 1056 29.62 12.53 31.68
CA THR A 1056 29.00 12.54 33.02
C THR A 1056 27.53 12.15 32.98
N TRP A 1057 26.97 11.73 34.13
CA TRP A 1057 25.56 11.38 34.27
C TRP A 1057 24.61 12.50 33.83
N LYS A 1058 24.97 13.76 34.10
CA LYS A 1058 24.22 14.94 33.63
C LYS A 1058 24.18 15.05 32.10
N ASP A 1059 25.26 14.70 31.42
CA ASP A 1059 25.32 14.74 29.95
C ASP A 1059 24.43 13.63 29.37
N LEU A 1060 24.48 12.43 29.97
CA LEU A 1060 23.62 11.31 29.61
C LEU A 1060 22.14 11.64 29.86
N ASP A 1061 21.78 12.21 31.01
CA ASP A 1061 20.42 12.68 31.32
C ASP A 1061 19.92 13.70 30.27
N SER A 1062 20.78 14.60 29.79
CA SER A 1062 20.45 15.56 28.73
C SER A 1062 20.06 14.84 27.42
N VAL A 1063 20.75 13.75 27.09
CA VAL A 1063 20.44 12.91 25.93
C VAL A 1063 19.18 12.06 26.15
N LEU A 1064 19.04 11.40 27.32
CA LEU A 1064 17.90 10.54 27.66
C LEU A 1064 16.58 11.31 27.82
N ASN A 1065 16.63 12.64 27.94
CA ASN A 1065 15.49 13.55 27.92
C ASN A 1065 15.32 14.31 26.58
N SER A 1066 16.15 14.06 25.56
CA SER A 1066 16.04 14.76 24.27
C SER A 1066 14.83 14.29 23.44
N GLU A 1067 14.36 15.12 22.50
CA GLU A 1067 13.32 14.70 21.54
C GLU A 1067 13.79 13.54 20.65
N GLY A 1068 15.07 13.55 20.22
CA GLY A 1068 15.66 12.48 19.40
C GLY A 1068 15.60 11.12 20.07
N PHE A 1069 16.13 10.99 21.30
CA PHE A 1069 16.05 9.75 22.06
C PHE A 1069 14.61 9.39 22.46
N SER A 1070 13.83 10.36 22.94
CA SER A 1070 12.51 10.07 23.51
C SER A 1070 11.46 9.70 22.46
N THR A 1071 11.57 10.21 21.23
CA THR A 1071 10.74 9.80 20.08
C THR A 1071 11.36 8.67 19.25
N GLY A 1072 12.69 8.52 19.28
CA GLY A 1072 13.44 7.62 18.39
C GLY A 1072 13.43 8.05 16.91
N LYS A 1073 13.05 9.30 16.61
CA LYS A 1073 12.97 9.82 15.24
C LYS A 1073 14.32 10.41 14.80
N GLY A 1074 14.76 10.06 13.59
CA GLY A 1074 16.06 10.46 13.07
C GLY A 1074 17.20 9.52 13.49
N LEU A 1075 18.43 9.99 13.36
CA LEU A 1075 19.61 9.37 13.96
C LEU A 1075 19.96 10.10 15.26
N THR A 1076 20.03 9.40 16.38
CA THR A 1076 20.65 9.88 17.62
C THR A 1076 21.94 9.09 17.87
N LEU A 1077 23.11 9.71 17.73
CA LEU A 1077 24.41 9.07 17.95
C LEU A 1077 25.09 9.63 19.21
N VAL A 1078 25.56 8.75 20.09
CA VAL A 1078 26.06 9.11 21.41
C VAL A 1078 27.41 8.42 21.66
N ASP A 1079 28.48 9.20 21.68
CA ASP A 1079 29.83 8.76 22.05
C ASP A 1079 29.95 8.81 23.59
N ILE A 1080 29.74 7.68 24.27
CA ILE A 1080 29.85 7.60 25.74
C ILE A 1080 31.29 7.26 26.12
N VAL A 1081 32.03 8.25 26.61
CA VAL A 1081 33.41 8.06 27.08
C VAL A 1081 33.41 7.47 28.48
N ILE A 1082 34.08 6.33 28.63
CA ILE A 1082 34.22 5.57 29.87
C ILE A 1082 35.70 5.24 30.08
N ASP A 1083 36.12 4.84 31.29
CA ASP A 1083 37.50 4.41 31.55
C ASP A 1083 37.91 3.18 30.71
N LYS A 1084 39.19 3.12 30.34
CA LYS A 1084 39.78 2.08 29.46
C LYS A 1084 39.64 0.65 30.00
N TYR A 1085 39.53 0.48 31.31
CA TYR A 1085 39.48 -0.81 31.96
C TYR A 1085 38.10 -1.11 32.59
N ASP A 1086 37.10 -0.26 32.35
CA ASP A 1086 35.78 -0.41 32.94
C ASP A 1086 34.95 -1.51 32.25
N ILE A 1087 34.53 -2.45 33.07
CA ILE A 1087 33.64 -3.56 32.76
C ILE A 1087 32.89 -3.90 34.04
N SER A 1088 31.64 -4.38 33.93
CA SER A 1088 30.83 -4.77 35.08
C SER A 1088 31.62 -5.63 36.08
N GLU A 1089 31.55 -5.31 37.37
CA GLU A 1089 32.28 -6.05 38.42
C GLU A 1089 31.92 -7.54 38.40
N ARG A 1090 30.67 -7.88 38.08
CA ARG A 1090 30.23 -9.28 37.89
C ARG A 1090 30.94 -9.98 36.74
N ALA A 1091 31.30 -9.24 35.69
CA ALA A 1091 32.00 -9.80 34.55
C ALA A 1091 33.45 -10.17 34.87
N LYS A 1092 34.11 -9.48 35.81
CA LYS A 1092 35.49 -9.81 36.22
C LYS A 1092 35.58 -11.25 36.74
N THR A 1093 34.53 -11.74 37.41
CA THR A 1093 34.39 -13.14 37.82
C THR A 1093 34.38 -14.14 36.65
N LEU A 1094 33.92 -13.78 35.45
CA LEU A 1094 34.01 -14.63 34.26
C LEU A 1094 35.46 -14.77 33.80
N PHE A 1095 36.20 -13.68 33.70
CA PHE A 1095 37.61 -13.72 33.27
C PHE A 1095 38.50 -14.38 34.31
N GLU A 1096 38.19 -14.24 35.60
CA GLU A 1096 38.78 -15.05 36.67
C GLU A 1096 38.55 -16.56 36.50
N LEU A 1097 37.51 -17.01 35.79
CA LEU A 1097 37.27 -18.43 35.51
C LEU A 1097 37.97 -18.86 34.21
N VAL A 1098 37.92 -18.03 33.17
CA VAL A 1098 38.62 -18.26 31.88
C VAL A 1098 40.13 -18.33 32.08
N ASN A 1099 40.71 -17.43 32.88
CA ASN A 1099 42.15 -17.38 33.19
C ASN A 1099 42.59 -18.45 34.23
N LYS A 1100 41.72 -19.43 34.50
CA LYS A 1100 42.03 -20.69 35.20
C LYS A 1100 41.84 -21.93 34.30
N GLN A 1101 41.43 -21.73 33.04
CA GLN A 1101 41.24 -22.76 32.00
C GLN A 1101 42.25 -22.60 30.84
N LEU A 1102 42.72 -21.37 30.60
CA LEU A 1102 43.90 -21.03 29.81
C LEU A 1102 45.20 -21.27 30.60
#